data_AF-A0A812SBA9-F1
#
_entry.id   AF-A0A812SBA9-F1
#
_cell.length_a   1.000
_cell.length_b   1.000
_cell.length_c   1.000
_cell.angle_alpha   90.00
_cell.angle_beta   90.00
_cell.angle_gamma   90.00
#
_symmetry.space_group_name_H-M   'P 1'
#
loop_
_entity.id
_entity.type
_entity.pdbx_description
1 polymer ?
#
loop_
_entity_poly.entity_id
_entity_poly.type
_entity_poly.pdbx_seq_one_letter_code
_entity_poly.pdbx_strand_id
1 'polypeptide(L)'
;SSYATGLTMMMRPWKCDPVIASIMHQFVEKKNSPAKLITHFPSFQRTYEELRARSKEEVSLSKHVHSFAYAPQRYSSESQTLCRIILTIDAVVGLLTTVQQTRNGKPEGQAARDTLASITTEGLLQLSMLGDAALEQYRIVASLDRSDLDEAEIPRELEDFHEKLDRLFRQRQVLEIPGLTQLMVRKLKEPRSVLLTSGQAVNWGGPHAVTPAMLEHCLARMCAYCTLSRKTWEAEFPGFELMANFKVFSLANGSQTPPDCSSMLEVLAKAIGVHFPTLRMEYDDFRPLAAKLAKKEGLSNFAAWKRSLEVTTRQRASHPATALLPVLARYGCWSSSTSSVERGFSMAQQAKNPGCSQDQHVAREEDVLILNQDVIPKMADKEQSRLCEAAACVWRETCSRVRTSGVKKRAERSPKTGEAGFLKKRADATDAVVHADTPGVAPIGVDAISDVFAEGHRKELRFIGEKLQKRKLEAYLQGHLPDRCINEDLQIEAEAHKGKLQKAQRVRNNQQLLAQRRTLCKQDVWNAEMKVFVHPSVGQAGLRLPGNPCVNEQWQADLVILADPRAMPEDVQFLSSLRGSVVCTAELVRTQGACGVAVAHFRAMSVQRKLYVTPRFMGNHTQVCRGLLQLLRLADCKWTTLTRQELQGMMDAGLDNKKKNQIFVLCMAEEQQEFRDHLRHVFTMQEALASKFFSREDVPRSRTGLAQGF
;
A
#
# COMPACT_ATOMS: atom_id res chain seq x y z
N SER A 1 8.15 0.09 4.52
CA SER A 1 9.46 -0.42 4.05
C SER A 1 9.37 -1.89 3.64
N SER A 2 8.98 -2.80 4.54
CA SER A 2 8.92 -4.27 4.35
C SER A 2 8.11 -4.74 3.12
N TYR A 3 6.95 -4.12 2.85
CA TYR A 3 6.14 -4.41 1.64
C TYR A 3 6.88 -4.08 0.33
N ALA A 4 7.62 -2.98 0.29
CA ALA A 4 8.38 -2.58 -0.89
C ALA A 4 9.56 -3.54 -1.12
N THR A 5 10.18 -4.03 -0.03
CA THR A 5 11.25 -5.03 -0.06
C THR A 5 10.75 -6.37 -0.61
N GLY A 6 9.63 -6.90 -0.09
CA GLY A 6 9.06 -8.16 -0.56
C GLY A 6 8.66 -8.13 -2.04
N LEU A 7 8.03 -7.03 -2.51
CA LEU A 7 7.72 -6.83 -3.93
C LEU A 7 8.99 -6.74 -4.80
N THR A 8 10.03 -6.05 -4.31
CA THR A 8 11.32 -5.90 -5.02
C THR A 8 12.01 -7.26 -5.20
N MET A 9 12.03 -8.08 -4.15
CA MET A 9 12.70 -9.38 -4.14
C MET A 9 12.04 -10.44 -5.05
N MET A 10 10.76 -10.28 -5.40
CA MET A 10 10.03 -11.23 -6.26
C MET A 10 9.88 -10.74 -7.70
N MET A 11 9.32 -9.54 -7.85
CA MET A 11 8.86 -9.06 -9.14
C MET A 11 10.02 -8.65 -10.03
N ARG A 12 11.10 -8.12 -9.46
CA ARG A 12 12.24 -7.66 -10.27
C ARG A 12 13.00 -8.83 -10.86
N PRO A 13 13.39 -9.87 -10.10
CA PRO A 13 14.02 -11.03 -10.70
C PRO A 13 13.13 -11.73 -11.72
N TRP A 14 11.82 -11.85 -11.48
CA TRP A 14 10.88 -12.43 -12.45
C TRP A 14 10.82 -11.68 -13.79
N LYS A 15 10.92 -10.36 -13.75
CA LYS A 15 10.87 -9.51 -14.95
C LYS A 15 12.19 -9.51 -15.74
N CYS A 16 13.28 -10.03 -15.17
CA CYS A 16 14.58 -10.09 -15.83
C CYS A 16 14.70 -11.24 -16.81
N ASP A 17 13.97 -12.33 -16.56
CA ASP A 17 13.91 -13.49 -17.45
C ASP A 17 12.66 -13.38 -18.36
N PRO A 18 12.83 -13.39 -19.69
CA PRO A 18 11.71 -13.20 -20.61
C PRO A 18 10.68 -14.35 -20.57
N VAL A 19 11.11 -15.57 -20.26
CA VAL A 19 10.24 -16.75 -20.17
C VAL A 19 9.41 -16.67 -18.89
N ILE A 20 10.05 -16.42 -17.75
CA ILE A 20 9.37 -16.24 -16.45
C ILE A 20 8.39 -15.06 -16.54
N ALA A 21 8.83 -13.92 -17.08
CA ALA A 21 7.99 -12.74 -17.25
C ALA A 21 6.75 -13.03 -18.11
N SER A 22 6.93 -13.76 -19.22
CA SER A 22 5.82 -14.16 -20.09
C SER A 22 4.81 -15.05 -19.36
N ILE A 23 5.29 -16.06 -18.61
CA ILE A 23 4.43 -16.96 -17.82
C ILE A 23 3.62 -16.18 -16.79
N MET A 24 4.28 -15.31 -16.01
CA MET A 24 3.62 -14.47 -15.01
C MET A 24 2.59 -13.53 -15.65
N HIS A 25 2.93 -12.96 -16.81
CA HIS A 25 2.03 -12.11 -17.57
C HIS A 25 0.75 -12.85 -17.99
N GLN A 26 0.89 -14.07 -18.54
CA GLN A 26 -0.23 -14.85 -19.04
C GLN A 26 -1.18 -15.33 -17.92
N PHE A 27 -0.63 -15.80 -16.80
CA PHE A 27 -1.44 -16.42 -15.73
C PHE A 27 -1.94 -15.43 -14.68
N VAL A 28 -1.21 -14.33 -14.43
CA VAL A 28 -1.47 -13.44 -13.29
C VAL A 28 -1.68 -11.98 -13.73
N GLU A 29 -0.74 -11.37 -14.43
CA GLU A 29 -0.71 -9.91 -14.56
C GLU A 29 -1.63 -9.33 -15.65
N LYS A 30 -1.83 -10.02 -16.78
CA LYS A 30 -2.62 -9.47 -17.89
C LYS A 30 -4.08 -9.19 -17.48
N LYS A 31 -4.73 -8.17 -18.07
CA LYS A 31 -6.07 -7.68 -17.67
C LYS A 31 -7.12 -8.80 -17.56
N ASN A 32 -7.10 -9.74 -18.50
CA ASN A 32 -8.00 -10.90 -18.57
C ASN A 32 -7.24 -12.20 -18.31
N SER A 33 -6.30 -12.19 -17.36
CA SER A 33 -5.59 -13.39 -16.90
C SER A 33 -6.56 -14.32 -16.15
N PRO A 34 -6.27 -15.62 -16.05
CA PRO A 34 -7.02 -16.53 -15.17
C PRO A 34 -7.20 -15.97 -13.76
N ALA A 35 -6.14 -15.38 -13.18
CA ALA A 35 -6.19 -14.77 -11.87
C ALA A 35 -7.26 -13.67 -11.75
N LYS A 36 -7.31 -12.76 -12.72
CA LYS A 36 -8.25 -11.64 -12.72
C LYS A 36 -9.66 -12.07 -13.13
N LEU A 37 -9.79 -13.01 -14.06
CA LEU A 37 -11.08 -13.57 -14.47
C LEU A 37 -11.79 -14.23 -13.28
N ILE A 38 -11.10 -15.09 -12.54
CA ILE A 38 -11.66 -15.80 -11.38
C ILE A 38 -11.89 -14.85 -10.20
N THR A 39 -11.04 -13.83 -10.03
CA THR A 39 -11.14 -12.93 -8.86
C THR A 39 -12.20 -11.84 -9.04
N HIS A 40 -12.32 -11.25 -10.24
CA HIS A 40 -13.09 -10.02 -10.43
C HIS A 40 -14.40 -10.21 -11.19
N PHE A 41 -14.64 -11.38 -11.80
CA PHE A 41 -15.84 -11.61 -12.61
C PHE A 41 -16.68 -12.77 -12.04
N PRO A 42 -17.80 -12.46 -11.33
CA PRO A 42 -18.63 -13.47 -10.67
C PRO A 42 -19.15 -14.58 -11.60
N SER A 43 -19.37 -14.29 -12.88
CA SER A 43 -19.80 -15.30 -13.86
C SER A 43 -18.73 -16.36 -14.08
N PHE A 44 -17.46 -15.96 -14.24
CA PHE A 44 -16.35 -16.89 -14.45
C PHE A 44 -15.96 -17.59 -13.16
N GLN A 45 -16.18 -16.94 -12.03
CA GLN A 45 -16.03 -17.54 -10.70
C GLN A 45 -16.93 -18.77 -10.52
N ARG A 46 -18.24 -18.65 -10.86
CA ARG A 46 -19.17 -19.78 -10.80
C ARG A 46 -18.79 -20.92 -11.75
N THR A 47 -18.45 -20.58 -13.00
CA THR A 47 -17.98 -21.59 -13.98
C THR A 47 -16.73 -22.31 -13.48
N TYR A 48 -15.78 -21.59 -12.89
CA TYR A 48 -14.59 -22.17 -12.28
C TYR A 48 -14.94 -23.13 -11.13
N GLU A 49 -15.87 -22.76 -10.24
CA GLU A 49 -16.30 -23.64 -9.14
C GLU A 49 -16.95 -24.94 -9.64
N GLU A 50 -17.79 -24.86 -10.66
CA GLU A 50 -18.41 -26.02 -11.30
C GLU A 50 -17.37 -26.95 -11.93
N LEU A 51 -16.40 -26.38 -12.65
CA LEU A 51 -15.30 -27.13 -13.25
C LEU A 51 -14.40 -27.76 -12.19
N ARG A 52 -14.17 -27.05 -11.07
CA ARG A 52 -13.41 -27.57 -9.94
C ARG A 52 -14.08 -28.77 -9.31
N ALA A 53 -15.40 -28.70 -9.09
CA ALA A 53 -16.18 -29.79 -8.51
C ALA A 53 -16.16 -31.07 -9.38
N ARG A 54 -15.94 -30.94 -10.69
CA ARG A 54 -15.82 -32.05 -11.65
C ARG A 54 -14.38 -32.53 -11.83
N SER A 55 -13.40 -31.74 -11.42
CA SER A 55 -11.98 -32.05 -11.58
C SER A 55 -11.48 -32.96 -10.46
N LYS A 56 -10.65 -33.94 -10.79
CA LYS A 56 -9.99 -34.79 -9.79
C LYS A 56 -8.78 -34.06 -9.22
N GLU A 57 -8.99 -33.27 -8.17
CA GLU A 57 -7.92 -32.56 -7.47
C GLU A 57 -7.23 -33.47 -6.46
N GLU A 58 -5.90 -33.54 -6.53
CA GLU A 58 -5.10 -34.29 -5.55
C GLU A 58 -5.07 -33.60 -4.18
N VAL A 59 -5.09 -32.26 -4.20
CA VAL A 59 -5.18 -31.42 -3.01
C VAL A 59 -6.48 -30.65 -3.10
N SER A 60 -7.45 -31.00 -2.25
CA SER A 60 -8.73 -30.31 -2.23
C SER A 60 -8.61 -28.90 -1.66
N LEU A 61 -9.09 -27.91 -2.41
CA LEU A 61 -9.35 -26.59 -1.85
C LEU A 61 -10.60 -26.62 -0.98
N SER A 62 -10.64 -25.76 0.05
CA SER A 62 -11.84 -25.60 0.87
C SER A 62 -13.04 -25.14 0.02
N LYS A 63 -14.24 -25.65 0.32
CA LYS A 63 -15.49 -25.23 -0.34
C LYS A 63 -15.74 -23.72 -0.24
N HIS A 64 -15.16 -23.06 0.77
CA HIS A 64 -15.24 -21.61 0.98
C HIS A 64 -14.26 -20.80 0.12
N VAL A 65 -13.35 -21.45 -0.59
CA VAL A 65 -12.43 -20.80 -1.53
C VAL A 65 -13.12 -20.69 -2.87
N HIS A 66 -13.71 -19.53 -3.11
CA HIS A 66 -14.45 -19.21 -4.33
C HIS A 66 -13.62 -18.41 -5.34
N SER A 67 -12.49 -17.82 -4.90
CA SER A 67 -11.69 -16.88 -5.68
C SER A 67 -10.20 -17.02 -5.33
N PHE A 68 -9.32 -16.54 -6.20
CA PHE A 68 -7.89 -16.47 -5.93
C PHE A 68 -7.51 -15.28 -5.03
N ALA A 69 -8.45 -14.37 -4.77
CA ALA A 69 -8.25 -13.19 -3.92
C ALA A 69 -7.09 -12.29 -4.40
N TYR A 70 -6.83 -12.28 -5.70
CA TYR A 70 -5.77 -11.52 -6.32
C TYR A 70 -5.92 -10.02 -6.07
N ALA A 71 -4.86 -9.39 -5.57
CA ALA A 71 -4.76 -7.97 -5.32
C ALA A 71 -3.34 -7.51 -5.65
N PRO A 72 -3.09 -6.82 -6.79
CA PRO A 72 -1.73 -6.50 -7.25
C PRO A 72 -0.91 -5.70 -6.25
N GLN A 73 -1.56 -4.96 -5.35
CA GLN A 73 -0.93 -4.21 -4.28
C GLN A 73 -0.53 -5.06 -3.05
N ARG A 74 -0.92 -6.33 -2.99
CA ARG A 74 -0.65 -7.24 -1.87
C ARG A 74 0.12 -8.46 -2.36
N TYR A 75 1.40 -8.51 -2.00
CA TYR A 75 2.28 -9.64 -2.24
C TYR A 75 1.66 -10.99 -1.85
N SER A 76 1.04 -11.07 -0.66
CA SER A 76 0.41 -12.29 -0.15
C SER A 76 -0.64 -12.88 -1.08
N SER A 77 -1.26 -12.03 -1.90
CA SER A 77 -2.27 -12.47 -2.86
C SER A 77 -1.66 -13.09 -4.10
N GLU A 78 -0.45 -12.69 -4.51
CA GLU A 78 0.24 -13.23 -5.68
C GLU A 78 0.73 -14.65 -5.43
N SER A 79 1.41 -14.89 -4.29
CA SER A 79 1.84 -16.24 -3.89
C SER A 79 0.66 -17.20 -3.74
N GLN A 80 -0.43 -16.74 -3.11
CA GLN A 80 -1.66 -17.51 -2.96
C GLN A 80 -2.34 -17.79 -4.30
N THR A 81 -2.37 -16.79 -5.20
CA THR A 81 -2.91 -16.93 -6.56
C THR A 81 -2.14 -17.98 -7.35
N LEU A 82 -0.80 -17.91 -7.36
CA LEU A 82 0.05 -18.90 -8.02
C LEU A 82 -0.20 -20.30 -7.48
N CYS A 83 -0.19 -20.44 -6.15
CA CYS A 83 -0.46 -21.72 -5.49
C CYS A 83 -1.80 -22.31 -5.97
N ARG A 84 -2.88 -21.53 -5.93
CA ARG A 84 -4.22 -21.99 -6.33
C ARG A 84 -4.34 -22.29 -7.82
N ILE A 85 -3.67 -21.53 -8.69
CA ILE A 85 -3.58 -21.83 -10.12
C ILE A 85 -2.96 -23.22 -10.32
N ILE A 86 -1.85 -23.52 -9.65
CA ILE A 86 -1.14 -24.79 -9.79
C ILE A 86 -1.95 -25.96 -9.22
N LEU A 87 -2.54 -25.78 -8.03
CA LEU A 87 -3.38 -26.80 -7.38
C LEU A 87 -4.59 -27.17 -8.26
N THR A 88 -5.14 -26.18 -8.98
CA THR A 88 -6.41 -26.31 -9.72
C THR A 88 -6.24 -26.13 -11.24
N ILE A 89 -5.05 -26.45 -11.76
CA ILE A 89 -4.68 -26.14 -13.15
C ILE A 89 -5.67 -26.71 -14.19
N ASP A 90 -6.23 -27.89 -13.93
CA ASP A 90 -7.22 -28.52 -14.81
C ASP A 90 -8.52 -27.70 -14.89
N ALA A 91 -9.01 -27.20 -13.75
CA ALA A 91 -10.18 -26.32 -13.69
C ALA A 91 -9.90 -24.95 -14.34
N VAL A 92 -8.68 -24.43 -14.18
CA VAL A 92 -8.23 -23.18 -14.83
C VAL A 92 -8.23 -23.33 -16.35
N VAL A 93 -7.66 -24.43 -16.88
CA VAL A 93 -7.66 -24.74 -18.32
C VAL A 93 -9.09 -24.92 -18.85
N GLY A 94 -9.93 -25.64 -18.10
CA GLY A 94 -11.35 -25.79 -18.42
C GLY A 94 -12.05 -24.44 -18.52
N LEU A 95 -11.81 -23.54 -17.56
CA LEU A 95 -12.40 -22.19 -17.57
C LEU A 95 -11.97 -21.43 -18.81
N LEU A 96 -10.66 -21.39 -19.10
CA LEU A 96 -10.14 -20.69 -20.27
C LEU A 96 -10.74 -21.24 -21.56
N THR A 97 -10.94 -22.56 -21.64
CA THR A 97 -11.57 -23.23 -22.78
C THR A 97 -13.01 -22.77 -22.95
N THR A 98 -13.79 -22.73 -21.87
CA THR A 98 -15.15 -22.20 -21.89
C THR A 98 -15.19 -20.71 -22.25
N VAL A 99 -14.26 -19.91 -21.74
CA VAL A 99 -14.19 -18.46 -22.00
C VAL A 99 -13.88 -18.18 -23.47
N GLN A 100 -12.89 -18.86 -24.07
CA GLN A 100 -12.59 -18.65 -25.50
C GLN A 100 -13.77 -19.01 -26.41
N GLN A 101 -14.55 -20.04 -26.07
CA GLN A 101 -15.71 -20.50 -26.84
C GLN A 101 -16.91 -19.57 -26.67
N THR A 102 -17.28 -19.25 -25.42
CA THR A 102 -18.48 -18.46 -25.09
C THR A 102 -18.30 -16.96 -25.30
N ARG A 103 -17.04 -16.48 -25.31
CA ARG A 103 -16.70 -15.06 -25.51
C ARG A 103 -15.87 -14.86 -26.79
N ASN A 104 -16.11 -15.68 -27.82
CA ASN A 104 -15.44 -15.52 -29.11
C ASN A 104 -15.69 -14.09 -29.67
N GLY A 105 -14.64 -13.46 -30.20
CA GLY A 105 -14.66 -12.08 -30.68
C GLY A 105 -14.61 -10.99 -29.58
N LYS A 106 -14.65 -11.35 -28.30
CA LYS A 106 -14.51 -10.41 -27.17
C LYS A 106 -13.09 -10.45 -26.58
N PRO A 107 -12.64 -9.37 -25.91
CA PRO A 107 -11.29 -9.31 -25.36
C PRO A 107 -11.00 -10.38 -24.30
N GLU A 108 -12.01 -10.87 -23.57
CA GLU A 108 -11.84 -11.96 -22.61
C GLU A 108 -11.60 -13.30 -23.33
N GLY A 109 -12.34 -13.57 -24.40
CA GLY A 109 -12.19 -14.79 -25.19
C GLY A 109 -10.86 -14.83 -25.95
N GLN A 110 -10.44 -13.70 -26.52
CA GLN A 110 -9.12 -13.58 -27.15
C GLN A 110 -8.00 -13.81 -26.13
N ALA A 111 -8.06 -13.13 -24.98
CA ALA A 111 -7.05 -13.31 -23.94
C ALA A 111 -7.00 -14.76 -23.41
N ALA A 112 -8.15 -15.43 -23.27
CA ALA A 112 -8.20 -16.83 -22.86
C ALA A 112 -7.55 -17.76 -23.90
N ARG A 113 -7.83 -17.52 -25.19
CA ARG A 113 -7.19 -18.21 -26.31
C ARG A 113 -5.68 -18.01 -26.29
N ASP A 114 -5.21 -16.77 -26.10
CA ASP A 114 -3.78 -16.46 -26.05
C ASP A 114 -3.10 -17.15 -24.85
N THR A 115 -3.77 -17.21 -23.68
CA THR A 115 -3.24 -17.98 -22.54
C THR A 115 -3.10 -19.45 -22.92
N LEU A 116 -4.15 -20.06 -23.47
CA LEU A 116 -4.15 -21.48 -23.84
C LEU A 116 -3.08 -21.80 -24.88
N ALA A 117 -2.92 -20.94 -25.89
CA ALA A 117 -1.89 -21.07 -26.92
C ALA A 117 -0.46 -21.00 -26.34
N SER A 118 -0.27 -20.30 -25.23
CA SER A 118 1.03 -20.19 -24.54
C SER A 118 1.35 -21.35 -23.61
N ILE A 119 0.41 -22.28 -23.37
CA ILE A 119 0.63 -23.42 -22.46
C ILE A 119 1.58 -24.41 -23.12
N THR A 120 2.67 -24.72 -22.40
CA THR A 120 3.61 -25.78 -22.75
C THR A 120 3.96 -26.59 -21.50
N THR A 121 4.47 -27.82 -21.69
CA THR A 121 4.94 -28.65 -20.56
C THR A 121 6.02 -27.92 -19.75
N GLU A 122 6.99 -27.30 -20.43
CA GLU A 122 8.07 -26.52 -19.78
C GLU A 122 7.51 -25.28 -19.08
N GLY A 123 6.55 -24.57 -19.69
CA GLY A 123 5.94 -23.38 -19.09
C GLY A 123 5.17 -23.68 -17.81
N LEU A 124 4.44 -24.81 -17.76
CA LEU A 124 3.73 -25.25 -16.56
C LEU A 124 4.70 -25.73 -15.46
N LEU A 125 5.78 -26.42 -15.84
CA LEU A 125 6.84 -26.80 -14.92
C LEU A 125 7.52 -25.56 -14.30
N GLN A 126 7.89 -24.60 -15.14
CA GLN A 126 8.49 -23.34 -14.70
C GLN A 126 7.52 -22.54 -13.80
N LEU A 127 6.22 -22.48 -14.14
CA LEU A 127 5.18 -21.87 -13.30
C LEU A 127 5.12 -22.51 -11.91
N SER A 128 5.26 -23.83 -11.83
CA SER A 128 5.24 -24.55 -10.55
C SER A 128 6.45 -24.26 -9.67
N MET A 129 7.64 -24.14 -10.26
CA MET A 129 8.87 -23.73 -9.54
C MET A 129 8.77 -22.29 -9.04
N LEU A 130 8.17 -21.38 -9.82
CA LEU A 130 7.88 -20.02 -9.39
C LEU A 130 6.89 -20.00 -8.21
N GLY A 131 5.89 -20.89 -8.24
CA GLY A 131 4.98 -21.09 -7.12
C GLY A 131 5.71 -21.50 -5.84
N ASP A 132 6.64 -22.46 -5.91
CA ASP A 132 7.44 -22.87 -4.75
C ASP A 132 8.33 -21.72 -4.23
N ALA A 133 8.95 -20.94 -5.12
CA ALA A 133 9.74 -19.76 -4.72
C ALA A 133 8.86 -18.68 -4.06
N ALA A 134 7.68 -18.39 -4.63
CA ALA A 134 6.74 -17.41 -4.11
C ALA A 134 6.19 -17.80 -2.73
N LEU A 135 6.02 -19.09 -2.46
CA LEU A 135 5.61 -19.58 -1.14
C LEU A 135 6.70 -19.36 -0.07
N GLU A 136 7.97 -19.64 -0.37
CA GLU A 136 9.05 -19.35 0.60
C GLU A 136 9.20 -17.86 0.85
N GLN A 137 9.07 -17.06 -0.20
CA GLN A 137 9.18 -15.63 -0.05
C GLN A 137 7.98 -15.03 0.71
N TYR A 138 6.79 -15.60 0.56
CA TYR A 138 5.64 -15.24 1.39
C TYR A 138 5.89 -15.49 2.88
N ARG A 139 6.60 -16.57 3.23
CA ARG A 139 6.92 -16.87 4.64
C ARG A 139 7.78 -15.79 5.26
N ILE A 140 8.82 -15.31 4.56
CA ILE A 140 9.66 -14.22 5.07
C ILE A 140 8.88 -12.90 5.14
N VAL A 141 8.09 -12.55 4.11
CA VAL A 141 7.26 -11.33 4.16
C VAL A 141 6.27 -11.38 5.34
N ALA A 142 5.63 -12.53 5.56
CA ALA A 142 4.73 -12.72 6.68
C ALA A 142 5.46 -12.67 8.04
N SER A 143 6.72 -13.13 8.10
CA SER A 143 7.58 -13.02 9.29
C SER A 143 7.91 -11.54 9.59
N LEU A 144 8.35 -10.79 8.58
CA LEU A 144 8.70 -9.35 8.68
C LEU A 144 7.50 -8.42 8.94
N ASP A 145 6.28 -8.86 8.60
CA ASP A 145 5.04 -8.13 8.89
C ASP A 145 4.54 -8.32 10.33
N ARG A 146 5.17 -9.23 11.10
CA ARG A 146 4.81 -9.42 12.51
C ARG A 146 5.25 -8.23 13.34
N SER A 147 4.33 -7.73 14.18
CA SER A 147 4.61 -6.64 15.11
C SER A 147 5.50 -7.06 16.29
N ASP A 148 5.65 -8.37 16.51
CA ASP A 148 6.47 -8.97 17.58
C ASP A 148 7.79 -9.56 17.07
N LEU A 149 8.15 -9.32 15.80
CA LEU A 149 9.45 -9.75 15.29
C LEU A 149 10.55 -8.89 15.89
N ASP A 150 11.56 -9.57 16.42
CA ASP A 150 12.77 -8.94 16.93
C ASP A 150 13.72 -8.58 15.78
N GLU A 151 14.13 -7.30 15.71
CA GLU A 151 15.00 -6.79 14.66
C GLU A 151 16.35 -7.53 14.55
N ALA A 152 16.84 -8.11 15.65
CA ALA A 152 18.08 -8.88 15.67
C ALA A 152 17.94 -10.24 14.94
N GLU A 153 16.72 -10.75 14.74
CA GLU A 153 16.46 -12.00 14.03
C GLU A 153 16.29 -11.80 12.51
N ILE A 154 16.06 -10.57 12.06
CA ILE A 154 15.86 -10.27 10.63
C ILE A 154 17.00 -10.81 9.77
N PRO A 155 18.29 -10.56 10.07
CA PRO A 155 19.38 -11.10 9.24
C PRO A 155 19.38 -12.63 9.15
N ARG A 156 19.03 -13.32 10.24
CA ARG A 156 18.94 -14.78 10.29
C ARG A 156 17.78 -15.29 9.43
N GLU A 157 16.58 -14.73 9.61
CA GLU A 157 15.39 -15.11 8.83
C GLU A 157 15.64 -15.01 7.31
N LEU A 158 16.52 -14.09 6.91
CA LEU A 158 16.86 -13.85 5.51
C LEU A 158 17.99 -14.74 5.00
N GLU A 159 18.97 -15.06 5.83
CA GLU A 159 19.93 -16.13 5.57
C GLU A 159 19.21 -17.48 5.39
N ASP A 160 18.30 -17.82 6.31
CA ASP A 160 17.49 -19.03 6.26
C ASP A 160 16.64 -19.08 4.98
N PHE A 161 16.04 -17.95 4.59
CA PHE A 161 15.30 -17.86 3.32
C PHE A 161 16.19 -18.13 2.10
N HIS A 162 17.39 -17.55 2.05
CA HIS A 162 18.32 -17.77 0.94
C HIS A 162 18.84 -19.20 0.90
N GLU A 163 19.14 -19.78 2.07
CA GLU A 163 19.53 -21.18 2.15
C GLU A 163 18.41 -22.09 1.62
N LYS A 164 17.16 -21.83 1.99
CA LYS A 164 16.00 -22.57 1.43
C LYS A 164 15.94 -22.49 -0.08
N LEU A 165 16.07 -21.29 -0.67
CA LEU A 165 16.07 -21.14 -2.13
C LEU A 165 17.24 -21.88 -2.80
N ASP A 166 18.42 -21.86 -2.19
CA ASP A 166 19.60 -22.55 -2.71
C ASP A 166 19.43 -24.08 -2.63
N ARG A 167 18.93 -24.60 -1.50
CA ARG A 167 18.58 -26.01 -1.33
C ARG A 167 17.55 -26.45 -2.38
N LEU A 168 16.46 -25.69 -2.52
CA LEU A 168 15.38 -26.01 -3.45
C LEU A 168 15.87 -26.06 -4.91
N PHE A 169 16.57 -25.02 -5.38
CA PHE A 169 16.83 -24.86 -6.80
C PHE A 169 18.27 -25.20 -7.21
N ARG A 170 19.30 -24.77 -6.47
CA ARG A 170 20.70 -25.10 -6.82
C ARG A 170 21.05 -26.55 -6.50
N GLN A 171 20.47 -27.10 -5.43
CA GLN A 171 20.66 -28.50 -5.02
C GLN A 171 19.49 -29.40 -5.47
N ARG A 172 18.59 -28.91 -6.34
CA ARG A 172 17.53 -29.67 -7.00
C ARG A 172 16.47 -30.29 -6.07
N GLN A 173 16.47 -29.95 -4.78
CA GLN A 173 15.57 -30.55 -3.78
C GLN A 173 14.09 -30.27 -4.09
N VAL A 174 13.78 -29.24 -4.88
CA VAL A 174 12.41 -28.93 -5.35
C VAL A 174 11.75 -30.08 -6.14
N LEU A 175 12.55 -31.01 -6.69
CA LEU A 175 12.05 -32.18 -7.41
C LEU A 175 11.73 -33.36 -6.48
N GLU A 176 12.34 -33.39 -5.30
CA GLU A 176 12.28 -34.52 -4.36
C GLU A 176 11.25 -34.27 -3.26
N ILE A 177 11.24 -33.05 -2.72
CA ILE A 177 10.36 -32.73 -1.59
C ILE A 177 8.90 -32.51 -2.03
N PRO A 178 7.92 -32.76 -1.13
CA PRO A 178 6.52 -32.42 -1.40
C PRO A 178 6.36 -30.91 -1.64
N GLY A 179 5.97 -30.53 -2.85
CA GLY A 179 5.83 -29.13 -3.27
C GLY A 179 4.95 -28.95 -4.50
N LEU A 180 4.82 -27.71 -4.97
CA LEU A 180 4.01 -27.39 -6.16
C LEU A 180 4.63 -27.98 -7.42
N THR A 181 5.97 -27.99 -7.50
CA THR A 181 6.74 -28.57 -8.60
C THR A 181 6.52 -30.08 -8.70
N GLN A 182 6.65 -30.81 -7.57
CA GLN A 182 6.40 -32.25 -7.54
C GLN A 182 4.95 -32.61 -7.93
N LEU A 183 3.98 -31.80 -7.50
CA LEU A 183 2.58 -31.94 -7.91
C LEU A 183 2.44 -31.75 -9.43
N MET A 184 3.04 -30.71 -9.99
CA MET A 184 2.98 -30.43 -11.42
C MET A 184 3.66 -31.52 -12.26
N VAL A 185 4.84 -32.00 -11.85
CA VAL A 185 5.54 -33.10 -12.52
C VAL A 185 4.64 -34.36 -12.59
N ARG A 186 3.90 -34.66 -11.52
CA ARG A 186 2.95 -35.77 -11.51
C ARG A 186 1.77 -35.53 -12.45
N LYS A 187 1.18 -34.33 -12.44
CA LYS A 187 0.12 -33.96 -13.39
C LYS A 187 0.59 -34.08 -14.84
N LEU A 188 1.78 -33.60 -15.16
CA LEU A 188 2.32 -33.60 -16.53
C LEU A 188 2.64 -34.99 -17.09
N LYS A 189 2.53 -36.07 -16.30
CA LYS A 189 2.60 -37.45 -16.82
C LYS A 189 1.38 -37.83 -17.65
N GLU A 190 0.25 -37.17 -17.44
CA GLU A 190 -0.99 -37.40 -18.19
C GLU A 190 -1.05 -36.47 -19.41
N PRO A 191 -1.32 -37.00 -20.61
CA PRO A 191 -1.47 -36.18 -21.81
C PRO A 191 -2.76 -35.36 -21.73
N ARG A 192 -2.65 -34.06 -22.04
CA ARG A 192 -3.78 -33.13 -22.11
C ARG A 192 -3.77 -32.43 -23.46
N SER A 193 -4.96 -32.20 -24.00
CA SER A 193 -5.16 -31.48 -25.26
C SER A 193 -6.36 -30.55 -25.15
N VAL A 194 -6.23 -29.37 -25.74
CA VAL A 194 -7.33 -28.40 -25.90
C VAL A 194 -7.36 -27.91 -27.33
N LEU A 195 -8.54 -27.90 -27.94
CA LEU A 195 -8.77 -27.29 -29.24
C LEU A 195 -9.05 -25.79 -29.05
N LEU A 196 -8.22 -24.95 -29.69
CA LEU A 196 -8.47 -23.52 -29.77
C LEU A 196 -9.60 -23.24 -30.76
N THR A 197 -10.34 -22.16 -30.55
CA THR A 197 -11.36 -21.71 -31.51
C THR A 197 -10.75 -21.28 -32.87
N SER A 198 -9.43 -21.17 -32.98
CA SER A 198 -8.71 -20.99 -34.25
C SER A 198 -8.55 -22.30 -35.05
N GLY A 199 -8.96 -23.45 -34.50
CA GLY A 199 -8.77 -24.77 -35.09
C GLY A 199 -7.44 -25.44 -34.74
N GLN A 200 -6.53 -24.74 -34.05
CA GLN A 200 -5.25 -25.30 -33.60
C GLN A 200 -5.43 -26.12 -32.31
N ALA A 201 -4.89 -27.32 -32.27
CA ALA A 201 -4.79 -28.11 -31.04
C ALA A 201 -3.52 -27.75 -30.27
N VAL A 202 -3.66 -27.51 -28.97
CA VAL A 202 -2.54 -27.32 -28.03
C VAL A 202 -2.46 -28.56 -27.15
N ASN A 203 -1.28 -29.19 -27.10
CA ASN A 203 -1.04 -30.42 -26.36
C ASN A 203 0.09 -30.20 -25.34
N TRP A 204 -0.06 -30.77 -24.15
CA TRP A 204 0.98 -30.77 -23.12
C TRP A 204 0.87 -32.00 -22.23
N GLY A 205 1.96 -32.30 -21.53
CA GLY A 205 2.06 -33.51 -20.72
C GLY A 205 2.04 -34.80 -21.55
N GLY A 206 2.08 -35.93 -20.86
CA GLY A 206 2.15 -37.27 -21.43
C GLY A 206 3.31 -38.09 -20.87
N PRO A 207 3.35 -39.40 -21.19
CA PRO A 207 4.50 -40.25 -20.85
C PRO A 207 5.77 -39.63 -21.42
N HIS A 208 6.78 -39.42 -20.57
CA HIS A 208 8.08 -38.80 -20.93
C HIS A 208 8.01 -37.34 -21.41
N ALA A 209 6.89 -36.62 -21.22
CA ALA A 209 6.79 -35.22 -21.60
C ALA A 209 7.75 -34.31 -20.81
N VAL A 210 7.99 -34.63 -19.54
CA VAL A 210 9.00 -33.95 -18.72
C VAL A 210 10.34 -34.63 -18.92
N THR A 211 11.22 -34.02 -19.71
CA THR A 211 12.56 -34.55 -19.99
C THR A 211 13.58 -34.04 -18.96
N PRO A 212 14.69 -34.78 -18.73
CA PRO A 212 15.78 -34.29 -17.87
C PRO A 212 16.34 -32.94 -18.35
N ALA A 213 16.52 -32.75 -19.65
CA ALA A 213 17.00 -31.48 -20.21
C ALA A 213 16.05 -30.30 -19.90
N MET A 214 14.74 -30.54 -19.95
CA MET A 214 13.74 -29.52 -19.59
C MET A 214 13.81 -29.15 -18.10
N LEU A 215 14.02 -30.14 -17.22
CA LEU A 215 14.22 -29.90 -15.79
C LEU A 215 15.48 -29.05 -15.55
N GLU A 216 16.59 -29.38 -16.21
CA GLU A 216 17.83 -28.61 -16.11
C GLU A 216 17.66 -27.16 -16.59
N HIS A 217 16.97 -26.95 -17.71
CA HIS A 217 16.69 -25.59 -18.21
C HIS A 217 15.83 -24.77 -17.23
N CYS A 218 14.78 -25.38 -16.66
CA CYS A 218 13.93 -24.70 -15.67
C CYS A 218 14.70 -24.40 -14.37
N LEU A 219 15.52 -25.34 -13.91
CA LEU A 219 16.36 -25.16 -12.72
C LEU A 219 17.44 -24.10 -12.96
N ALA A 220 18.05 -24.03 -14.14
CA ALA A 220 19.01 -22.99 -14.49
C ALA A 220 18.38 -21.58 -14.44
N ARG A 221 17.14 -21.42 -14.93
CA ARG A 221 16.34 -20.17 -14.76
C ARG A 221 16.10 -19.85 -13.29
N MET A 222 15.73 -20.84 -12.48
CA MET A 222 15.55 -20.63 -11.05
C MET A 222 16.87 -20.33 -10.32
N CYS A 223 18.00 -20.84 -10.78
CA CYS A 223 19.31 -20.49 -10.25
C CYS A 223 19.69 -19.04 -10.57
N ALA A 224 19.39 -18.56 -11.79
CA ALA A 224 19.52 -17.14 -12.14
C ALA A 224 18.63 -16.26 -11.23
N TYR A 225 17.39 -16.69 -11.01
CA TYR A 225 16.47 -16.05 -10.07
C TYR A 225 17.05 -15.99 -8.65
N CYS A 226 17.53 -17.12 -8.08
CA CYS A 226 18.13 -17.15 -6.75
C CYS A 226 19.34 -16.21 -6.63
N THR A 227 20.17 -16.14 -7.66
CA THR A 227 21.32 -15.24 -7.72
C THR A 227 20.90 -13.76 -7.67
N LEU A 228 19.93 -13.36 -8.51
CA LEU A 228 19.40 -11.99 -8.48
C LEU A 228 18.71 -11.66 -7.16
N SER A 229 17.91 -12.59 -6.61
CA SER A 229 17.22 -12.40 -5.33
C SER A 229 18.20 -12.18 -4.19
N ARG A 230 19.30 -12.96 -4.13
CA ARG A 230 20.39 -12.76 -3.16
C ARG A 230 21.10 -11.43 -3.34
N LYS A 231 21.44 -11.05 -4.57
CA LYS A 231 22.10 -9.76 -4.84
C LYS A 231 21.21 -8.57 -4.52
N THR A 232 19.92 -8.67 -4.82
CA THR A 232 18.92 -7.66 -4.47
C THR A 232 18.89 -7.47 -2.96
N TRP A 233 18.84 -8.56 -2.20
CA TRP A 233 18.89 -8.51 -0.74
C TRP A 233 20.17 -7.87 -0.20
N GLU A 234 21.34 -8.31 -0.67
CA GLU A 234 22.64 -7.76 -0.28
C GLU A 234 22.71 -6.23 -0.52
N ALA A 235 22.04 -5.73 -1.56
CA ALA A 235 21.90 -4.30 -1.82
C ALA A 235 20.80 -3.61 -1.00
N GLU A 236 19.76 -4.30 -0.54
CA GLU A 236 18.70 -3.73 0.28
C GLU A 236 19.02 -3.71 1.78
N PHE A 237 19.91 -4.60 2.24
CA PHE A 237 20.33 -4.73 3.64
C PHE A 237 21.81 -5.11 3.72
N PRO A 238 22.70 -4.23 3.27
CA PRO A 238 24.12 -4.52 3.28
C PRO A 238 24.63 -4.72 4.71
N GLY A 239 25.63 -5.59 4.88
CA GLY A 239 26.21 -5.89 6.20
C GLY A 239 26.87 -4.70 6.90
N PHE A 240 27.12 -3.59 6.20
CA PHE A 240 27.59 -2.34 6.79
C PHE A 240 26.46 -1.45 7.34
N GLU A 241 25.19 -1.75 7.05
CA GLU A 241 24.06 -0.99 7.59
C GLU A 241 23.77 -1.38 9.04
N LEU A 242 23.35 -0.39 9.83
CA LEU A 242 23.14 -0.53 11.27
C LEU A 242 22.24 -1.71 11.63
N MET A 243 21.13 -1.88 10.90
CA MET A 243 20.14 -2.92 11.18
C MET A 243 20.72 -4.33 11.06
N ALA A 244 21.55 -4.60 10.07
CA ALA A 244 22.18 -5.91 9.87
C ALA A 244 23.11 -6.28 11.04
N ASN A 245 23.70 -5.27 11.69
CA ASN A 245 24.65 -5.45 12.78
C ASN A 245 23.97 -5.70 14.13
N PHE A 246 22.66 -5.45 14.27
CA PHE A 246 21.91 -5.84 15.48
C PHE A 246 21.79 -7.35 15.67
N LYS A 247 22.16 -8.16 14.66
CA LYS A 247 22.29 -9.64 14.77
C LYS A 247 23.10 -10.08 15.99
N VAL A 248 24.07 -9.28 16.45
CA VAL A 248 24.87 -9.58 17.66
C VAL A 248 24.01 -9.70 18.92
N PHE A 249 22.82 -9.13 18.96
CA PHE A 249 21.91 -9.21 20.10
C PHE A 249 20.99 -10.42 20.06
N SER A 250 20.97 -11.21 18.96
CA SER A 250 20.23 -12.47 18.91
C SER A 250 20.78 -13.46 19.94
N LEU A 251 19.88 -14.04 20.73
CA LEU A 251 20.19 -15.06 21.75
C LEU A 251 19.75 -16.47 21.29
N ALA A 252 19.27 -16.60 20.06
CA ALA A 252 18.65 -17.82 19.55
C ALA A 252 19.62 -19.00 19.39
N ASN A 253 20.93 -18.74 19.32
CA ASN A 253 21.99 -19.77 19.28
C ASN A 253 22.62 -20.05 20.67
N GLY A 254 21.95 -19.62 21.75
CA GLY A 254 22.46 -19.80 23.10
C GLY A 254 23.77 -19.05 23.35
N SER A 255 24.81 -19.76 23.81
CA SER A 255 26.10 -19.16 24.19
C SER A 255 27.02 -18.83 23.02
N GLN A 256 26.75 -19.32 21.81
CA GLN A 256 27.68 -19.15 20.68
C GLN A 256 27.64 -17.74 20.10
N THR A 257 28.77 -17.04 20.17
CA THR A 257 28.95 -15.73 19.54
C THR A 257 28.94 -15.83 18.02
N PRO A 258 28.24 -14.91 17.31
CA PRO A 258 28.39 -14.82 15.86
C PRO A 258 29.88 -14.68 15.50
N PRO A 259 30.36 -15.34 14.43
CA PRO A 259 31.77 -15.30 14.04
C PRO A 259 32.27 -13.87 13.78
N ASP A 260 31.41 -12.99 13.26
CA ASP A 260 31.75 -11.60 12.93
C ASP A 260 31.38 -10.58 14.02
N CYS A 261 31.11 -11.04 15.25
CA CYS A 261 30.58 -10.23 16.35
C CYS A 261 31.39 -8.94 16.62
N SER A 262 32.72 -9.03 16.67
CA SER A 262 33.57 -7.86 16.91
C SER A 262 33.38 -6.79 15.85
N SER A 263 33.26 -7.21 14.59
CA SER A 263 33.12 -6.27 13.49
C SER A 263 31.74 -5.63 13.42
N MET A 264 30.71 -6.37 13.83
CA MET A 264 29.36 -5.83 13.95
C MET A 264 29.26 -4.83 15.10
N LEU A 265 29.87 -5.13 16.26
CA LEU A 265 29.95 -4.21 17.39
C LEU A 265 30.73 -2.95 17.05
N GLU A 266 31.79 -3.04 16.24
CA GLU A 266 32.55 -1.87 15.76
C GLU A 266 31.66 -0.92 14.93
N VAL A 267 30.87 -1.47 14.00
CA VAL A 267 29.89 -0.69 13.21
C VAL A 267 28.89 0.01 14.13
N LEU A 268 28.32 -0.73 15.10
CA LEU A 268 27.37 -0.17 16.06
C LEU A 268 28.00 0.93 16.92
N ALA A 269 29.24 0.73 17.39
CA ALA A 269 29.94 1.68 18.23
C ALA A 269 30.17 3.01 17.48
N LYS A 270 30.69 2.92 16.26
CA LYS A 270 30.94 4.06 15.38
C LYS A 270 29.65 4.79 15.05
N ALA A 271 28.58 4.06 14.77
CA ALA A 271 27.31 4.66 14.38
C ALA A 271 26.58 5.39 15.51
N ILE A 272 26.73 4.89 16.74
CA ILE A 272 26.04 5.43 17.93
C ILE A 272 26.93 6.44 18.67
N GLY A 273 28.23 6.47 18.36
CA GLY A 273 29.19 7.38 18.99
C GLY A 273 29.66 6.89 20.35
N VAL A 274 29.80 5.57 20.53
CA VAL A 274 30.34 4.96 21.76
C VAL A 274 31.71 4.33 21.51
N HIS A 275 32.52 4.23 22.56
CA HIS A 275 33.88 3.68 22.45
C HIS A 275 33.83 2.15 22.25
N PHE A 276 34.37 1.65 21.13
CA PHE A 276 34.28 0.23 20.75
C PHE A 276 34.88 -0.74 21.79
N PRO A 277 36.11 -0.55 22.31
CA PRO A 277 36.66 -1.44 23.33
C PRO A 277 35.79 -1.55 24.58
N THR A 278 35.18 -0.42 24.99
CA THR A 278 34.25 -0.39 26.13
C THR A 278 32.97 -1.17 25.80
N LEU A 279 32.36 -0.92 24.64
CA LEU A 279 31.18 -1.66 24.19
C LEU A 279 31.45 -3.17 24.13
N ARG A 280 32.60 -3.59 23.63
CA ARG A 280 32.99 -4.99 23.54
C ARG A 280 33.06 -5.66 24.91
N MET A 281 33.74 -5.02 25.86
CA MET A 281 33.86 -5.51 27.23
C MET A 281 32.49 -5.62 27.92
N GLU A 282 31.68 -4.57 27.84
CA GLU A 282 30.32 -4.56 28.42
C GLU A 282 29.41 -5.59 27.75
N TYR A 283 29.52 -5.78 26.42
CA TYR A 283 28.79 -6.81 25.70
C TYR A 283 29.14 -8.22 26.18
N ASP A 284 30.43 -8.54 26.31
CA ASP A 284 30.90 -9.85 26.76
C ASP A 284 30.51 -10.12 28.23
N ASP A 285 30.41 -9.09 29.08
CA ASP A 285 29.91 -9.18 30.46
C ASP A 285 28.39 -9.46 30.52
N PHE A 286 27.59 -8.72 29.75
CA PHE A 286 26.13 -8.80 29.81
C PHE A 286 25.52 -9.97 29.02
N ARG A 287 26.19 -10.44 27.96
CA ARG A 287 25.65 -11.47 27.07
C ARG A 287 25.31 -12.79 27.79
N PRO A 288 26.19 -13.39 28.62
CA PRO A 288 25.87 -14.64 29.32
C PRO A 288 24.67 -14.49 30.24
N LEU A 289 24.53 -13.33 30.89
CA LEU A 289 23.39 -13.00 31.74
C LEU A 289 22.09 -12.88 30.93
N ALA A 290 22.12 -12.16 29.81
CA ALA A 290 20.98 -12.05 28.91
C ALA A 290 20.55 -13.42 28.37
N ALA A 291 21.48 -14.25 27.91
CA ALA A 291 21.19 -15.61 27.43
C ALA A 291 20.58 -16.50 28.51
N LYS A 292 21.08 -16.42 29.75
CA LYS A 292 20.52 -17.15 30.90
C LYS A 292 19.09 -16.71 31.21
N LEU A 293 18.83 -15.40 31.21
CA LEU A 293 17.50 -14.83 31.47
C LEU A 293 16.52 -15.18 30.36
N ALA A 294 16.93 -15.09 29.09
CA ALA A 294 16.12 -15.53 27.95
C ALA A 294 15.66 -16.99 28.11
N LYS A 295 16.60 -17.89 28.45
CA LYS A 295 16.28 -19.32 28.64
C LYS A 295 15.42 -19.60 29.87
N LYS A 296 15.70 -18.92 31.00
CA LYS A 296 15.01 -19.17 32.28
C LYS A 296 13.59 -18.59 32.30
N GLU A 297 13.42 -17.39 31.76
CA GLU A 297 12.17 -16.62 31.85
C GLU A 297 11.36 -16.65 30.53
N GLY A 298 11.91 -17.21 29.45
CA GLY A 298 11.23 -17.28 28.14
C GLY A 298 11.09 -15.92 27.46
N LEU A 299 12.04 -15.01 27.68
CA LEU A 299 12.01 -13.64 27.16
C LEU A 299 12.47 -13.57 25.70
N SER A 300 11.95 -12.59 24.94
CA SER A 300 12.52 -12.20 23.64
C SER A 300 13.94 -11.64 23.79
N ASN A 301 14.71 -11.51 22.70
CA ASN A 301 16.11 -11.07 22.82
C ASN A 301 16.18 -9.68 23.47
N PHE A 302 15.46 -8.70 22.93
CA PHE A 302 15.45 -7.36 23.51
C PHE A 302 15.00 -7.34 24.97
N ALA A 303 13.94 -8.08 25.33
CA ALA A 303 13.46 -8.15 26.70
C ALA A 303 14.51 -8.77 27.65
N ALA A 304 15.24 -9.79 27.20
CA ALA A 304 16.31 -10.42 27.96
C ALA A 304 17.51 -9.47 28.19
N TRP A 305 17.90 -8.71 27.17
CA TRP A 305 18.95 -7.69 27.28
C TRP A 305 18.53 -6.51 28.16
N LYS A 306 17.27 -6.07 28.07
CA LYS A 306 16.72 -5.06 28.99
C LYS A 306 16.73 -5.57 30.43
N ARG A 307 16.30 -6.83 30.63
CA ARG A 307 16.22 -7.44 31.95
C ARG A 307 17.60 -7.61 32.59
N SER A 308 18.62 -7.96 31.81
CA SER A 308 19.99 -8.08 32.32
C SER A 308 20.51 -6.74 32.87
N LEU A 309 20.21 -5.63 32.21
CA LEU A 309 20.52 -4.28 32.70
C LEU A 309 19.76 -3.91 33.99
N GLU A 310 18.48 -4.27 34.09
CA GLU A 310 17.67 -3.99 35.29
C GLU A 310 18.19 -4.75 36.51
N VAL A 311 18.57 -6.01 36.34
CA VAL A 311 19.06 -6.86 37.44
C VAL A 311 20.42 -6.38 37.96
N THR A 312 21.30 -5.90 37.09
CA THR A 312 22.62 -5.39 37.47
C THR A 312 22.63 -3.92 37.87
N THR A 313 21.47 -3.24 37.89
CA THR A 313 21.39 -1.80 38.20
C THR A 313 21.98 -1.47 39.58
N ARG A 314 21.80 -2.34 40.59
CA ARG A 314 22.37 -2.16 41.94
C ARG A 314 23.87 -2.47 42.02
N GLN A 315 24.42 -3.15 41.02
CA GLN A 315 25.82 -3.57 40.92
C GLN A 315 26.53 -2.89 39.75
N ARG A 316 26.10 -1.67 39.38
CA ARG A 316 26.62 -0.94 38.22
C ARG A 316 28.12 -0.64 38.29
N ALA A 317 28.68 -0.60 39.51
CA ALA A 317 30.12 -0.48 39.73
C ALA A 317 30.90 -1.71 39.25
N SER A 318 30.31 -2.91 39.36
CA SER A 318 30.90 -4.18 38.91
C SER A 318 30.49 -4.54 37.48
N HIS A 319 29.35 -4.05 37.02
CA HIS A 319 28.78 -4.28 35.69
C HIS A 319 28.47 -2.94 35.00
N PRO A 320 29.49 -2.18 34.55
CA PRO A 320 29.28 -0.95 33.80
C PRO A 320 28.55 -1.26 32.49
N ALA A 321 27.60 -0.41 32.10
CA ALA A 321 26.90 -0.52 30.81
C ALA A 321 26.72 0.88 30.18
N THR A 322 27.80 1.64 30.16
CA THR A 322 27.89 3.03 29.68
C THR A 322 27.86 3.11 28.15
N ALA A 323 28.48 2.15 27.46
CA ALA A 323 28.50 2.05 26.00
C ALA A 323 27.39 1.13 25.47
N LEU A 324 27.05 0.08 26.23
CA LEU A 324 26.02 -0.90 25.86
C LEU A 324 24.60 -0.32 25.93
N LEU A 325 24.29 0.52 26.94
CA LEU A 325 22.95 1.07 27.12
C LEU A 325 22.49 1.94 25.94
N PRO A 326 23.28 2.90 25.41
CA PRO A 326 22.91 3.65 24.19
C PRO A 326 22.66 2.74 22.98
N VAL A 327 23.45 1.67 22.84
CA VAL A 327 23.32 0.71 21.73
C VAL A 327 22.02 -0.08 21.83
N LEU A 328 21.71 -0.60 23.02
CA LEU A 328 20.45 -1.31 23.28
C LEU A 328 19.24 -0.38 23.18
N ALA A 329 19.34 0.87 23.64
CA ALA A 329 18.29 1.85 23.47
C ALA A 329 17.99 2.09 21.98
N ARG A 330 19.04 2.20 21.14
CA ARG A 330 18.86 2.37 19.69
C ARG A 330 18.24 1.14 19.04
N TYR A 331 18.65 -0.06 19.44
CA TYR A 331 18.07 -1.33 19.01
C TYR A 331 16.58 -1.41 19.36
N GLY A 332 16.20 -1.12 20.60
CA GLY A 332 14.78 -1.15 21.03
C GLY A 332 13.89 -0.09 20.39
N CYS A 333 14.46 0.98 19.83
CA CYS A 333 13.74 1.99 19.06
C CYS A 333 13.72 1.73 17.55
N TRP A 334 14.46 0.74 17.06
CA TRP A 334 14.46 0.40 15.65
C TRP A 334 13.20 -0.41 15.34
N SER A 335 12.51 -0.09 14.24
CA SER A 335 11.39 -0.88 13.76
C SER A 335 11.52 -1.13 12.27
N SER A 336 11.48 -2.41 11.89
CA SER A 336 11.52 -2.82 10.48
C SER A 336 10.20 -2.55 9.74
N SER A 337 9.08 -2.44 10.46
CA SER A 337 7.75 -2.26 9.89
C SER A 337 7.22 -0.85 10.05
N THR A 338 7.09 -0.13 8.94
CA THR A 338 6.39 1.17 8.92
C THR A 338 4.89 1.01 9.06
N SER A 339 4.34 -0.20 8.96
CA SER A 339 2.88 -0.42 8.97
C SER A 339 2.22 -0.07 10.31
N SER A 340 2.88 -0.29 11.45
CA SER A 340 2.38 0.11 12.76
C SER A 340 2.38 1.63 12.92
N VAL A 341 3.44 2.29 12.44
CA VAL A 341 3.58 3.75 12.43
C VAL A 341 2.57 4.38 11.48
N GLU A 342 2.41 3.83 10.27
CA GLU A 342 1.45 4.28 9.26
C GLU A 342 0.00 4.02 9.67
N ARG A 343 -0.30 2.94 10.40
CA ARG A 343 -1.62 2.74 11.03
C ARG A 343 -1.85 3.78 12.11
N GLY A 344 -0.86 4.05 12.95
CA GLY A 344 -0.91 5.13 13.93
C GLY A 344 -1.21 6.49 13.29
N PHE A 345 -0.48 6.84 12.22
CA PHE A 345 -0.73 8.06 11.45
C PHE A 345 -2.06 8.05 10.71
N SER A 346 -2.49 6.92 10.14
CA SER A 346 -3.79 6.81 9.45
C SER A 346 -4.94 6.95 10.43
N MET A 347 -4.80 6.39 11.64
CA MET A 347 -5.76 6.55 12.73
C MET A 347 -5.77 8.00 13.23
N ALA A 348 -4.60 8.62 13.40
CA ALA A 348 -4.50 10.04 13.75
C ALA A 348 -5.06 10.96 12.65
N GLN A 349 -4.87 10.61 11.39
CA GLN A 349 -5.39 11.36 10.24
C GLN A 349 -6.89 11.17 10.07
N GLN A 350 -7.41 9.97 10.35
CA GLN A 350 -8.85 9.73 10.44
C GLN A 350 -9.49 10.47 11.62
N ALA A 351 -8.79 10.59 12.74
CA ALA A 351 -9.21 11.41 13.89
C ALA A 351 -9.19 12.92 13.57
N LYS A 352 -8.28 13.37 12.69
CA LYS A 352 -8.18 14.76 12.22
C LYS A 352 -9.14 15.14 11.08
N ASN A 353 -9.96 14.23 10.57
CA ASN A 353 -10.95 14.58 9.53
C ASN A 353 -12.17 15.26 10.19
N PRO A 354 -12.42 16.56 9.92
CA PRO A 354 -13.48 17.32 10.58
C PRO A 354 -14.83 16.94 9.98
N GLY A 355 -15.58 16.11 10.72
CA GLY A 355 -16.92 15.64 10.36
C GLY A 355 -17.72 14.99 11.49
N CYS A 356 -17.16 14.86 12.69
CA CYS A 356 -17.88 14.39 13.88
C CYS A 356 -17.63 15.39 15.03
N SER A 357 -18.68 16.11 15.43
CA SER A 357 -18.89 16.83 16.71
C SER A 357 -17.63 17.25 17.50
N GLN A 358 -17.22 18.52 17.39
CA GLN A 358 -15.99 19.06 18.00
C GLN A 358 -15.97 19.15 19.54
N ASP A 359 -17.09 18.97 20.26
CA ASP A 359 -17.09 19.26 21.71
C ASP A 359 -16.90 18.03 22.63
N GLN A 360 -16.79 16.81 22.09
CA GLN A 360 -16.60 15.59 22.90
C GLN A 360 -15.28 14.85 22.61
N HIS A 361 -14.44 15.36 21.70
CA HIS A 361 -13.30 14.61 21.17
C HIS A 361 -11.94 14.99 21.77
N VAL A 362 -11.80 16.13 22.45
CA VAL A 362 -10.53 16.49 23.11
C VAL A 362 -10.23 15.55 24.28
N ALA A 363 -11.24 15.15 25.06
CA ALA A 363 -11.10 14.14 26.11
C ALA A 363 -10.73 12.75 25.55
N ARG A 364 -11.27 12.38 24.37
CA ARG A 364 -10.95 11.11 23.70
C ARG A 364 -9.56 11.07 23.05
N GLU A 365 -9.01 12.21 22.63
CA GLU A 365 -7.63 12.28 22.14
C GLU A 365 -6.64 11.96 23.25
N GLU A 366 -6.87 12.48 24.47
CA GLU A 366 -6.09 12.10 25.65
C GLU A 366 -6.35 10.62 26.01
N ASP A 367 -7.60 10.17 26.11
CA ASP A 367 -7.92 8.79 26.51
C ASP A 367 -7.34 7.71 25.57
N VAL A 368 -7.31 7.93 24.25
CA VAL A 368 -6.80 6.95 23.28
C VAL A 368 -5.27 6.95 23.18
N LEU A 369 -4.62 8.11 23.38
CA LEU A 369 -3.17 8.19 23.50
C LEU A 369 -2.69 7.62 24.84
N ILE A 370 -3.43 7.89 25.92
CA ILE A 370 -3.21 7.33 27.26
C ILE A 370 -3.42 5.82 27.22
N LEU A 371 -4.50 5.27 26.65
CA LEU A 371 -4.72 3.81 26.62
C LEU A 371 -3.65 3.01 25.84
N ASN A 372 -2.99 3.60 24.83
CA ASN A 372 -1.87 2.97 24.13
C ASN A 372 -0.52 3.16 24.82
N GLN A 373 -0.37 4.16 25.70
CA GLN A 373 0.85 4.40 26.50
C GLN A 373 0.75 3.77 27.91
N ASP A 374 -0.46 3.57 28.42
CA ASP A 374 -0.80 3.05 29.76
C ASP A 374 -1.16 1.56 29.76
N VAL A 375 -0.86 0.81 28.69
CA VAL A 375 -0.49 -0.60 28.89
C VAL A 375 0.87 -0.59 29.57
N ILE A 376 0.86 -0.19 30.84
CA ILE A 376 2.00 -0.20 31.75
C ILE A 376 2.57 -1.62 31.65
N PRO A 377 3.86 -1.81 31.36
CA PRO A 377 4.51 -3.14 31.27
C PRO A 377 4.48 -3.97 32.57
N LYS A 378 3.69 -3.57 33.57
CA LYS A 378 3.57 -4.16 34.91
C LYS A 378 2.13 -4.43 35.35
N MET A 379 1.11 -4.28 34.50
CA MET A 379 -0.23 -4.71 34.88
C MET A 379 -0.26 -6.23 34.95
N ALA A 380 -0.59 -6.80 36.11
CA ALA A 380 -0.71 -8.24 36.26
C ALA A 380 -1.87 -8.77 35.40
N ASP A 381 -1.75 -9.99 34.85
CA ASP A 381 -2.75 -10.60 33.94
C ASP A 381 -4.21 -10.51 34.44
N LYS A 382 -4.42 -10.54 35.77
CA LYS A 382 -5.73 -10.38 36.41
C LYS A 382 -6.34 -8.99 36.22
N GLU A 383 -5.52 -7.96 36.26
CA GLU A 383 -5.94 -6.57 36.13
C GLU A 383 -6.28 -6.23 34.69
N GLN A 384 -5.45 -6.69 33.75
CA GLN A 384 -5.75 -6.63 32.31
C GLN A 384 -7.04 -7.39 31.97
N SER A 385 -7.27 -8.56 32.58
CA SER A 385 -8.51 -9.32 32.38
C SER A 385 -9.74 -8.57 32.88
N ARG A 386 -9.66 -7.94 34.06
CA ARG A 386 -10.75 -7.11 34.60
C ARG A 386 -11.04 -5.89 33.72
N LEU A 387 -10.00 -5.24 33.20
CA LEU A 387 -10.14 -4.10 32.30
C LEU A 387 -10.80 -4.51 30.98
N CYS A 388 -10.38 -5.64 30.40
CA CYS A 388 -10.99 -6.23 29.21
C CYS A 388 -12.45 -6.63 29.44
N GLU A 389 -12.79 -7.17 30.60
CA GLU A 389 -14.17 -7.51 30.99
C GLU A 389 -15.05 -6.26 31.11
N ALA A 390 -14.55 -5.21 31.77
CA ALA A 390 -15.25 -3.94 31.89
C ALA A 390 -15.47 -3.28 30.52
N ALA A 391 -14.42 -3.21 29.69
CA ALA A 391 -14.52 -2.71 28.32
C ALA A 391 -15.49 -3.54 27.46
N ALA A 392 -15.53 -4.86 27.64
CA ALA A 392 -16.48 -5.75 26.98
C ALA A 392 -17.93 -5.57 27.46
N CYS A 393 -18.17 -5.11 28.69
CA CYS A 393 -19.51 -4.73 29.13
C CYS A 393 -19.95 -3.44 28.42
N VAL A 394 -19.15 -2.38 28.47
CA VAL A 394 -19.45 -1.10 27.82
C VAL A 394 -19.66 -1.28 26.31
N TRP A 395 -18.80 -2.06 25.65
CA TRP A 395 -18.93 -2.32 24.22
C TRP A 395 -20.18 -3.13 23.85
N ARG A 396 -20.62 -4.04 24.73
CA ARG A 396 -21.88 -4.78 24.52
C ARG A 396 -23.07 -3.83 24.54
N GLU A 397 -23.05 -2.86 25.44
CA GLU A 397 -24.10 -1.87 25.60
C GLU A 397 -24.15 -0.88 24.41
N THR A 398 -23.00 -0.44 23.89
CA THR A 398 -22.97 0.58 22.83
C THR A 398 -22.91 0.02 21.41
N CYS A 399 -22.25 -1.12 21.21
CA CYS A 399 -21.85 -1.62 19.88
C CYS A 399 -22.31 -3.06 19.64
N SER A 400 -23.25 -3.57 20.45
CA SER A 400 -23.86 -4.91 20.39
C SER A 400 -22.93 -6.09 20.67
N ARG A 401 -22.31 -6.72 19.67
CA ARG A 401 -21.50 -7.94 19.88
C ARG A 401 -20.04 -7.63 20.18
N VAL A 402 -19.57 -8.04 21.36
CA VAL A 402 -18.14 -8.20 21.64
C VAL A 402 -17.63 -9.46 20.95
N ARG A 403 -16.57 -9.32 20.14
CA ARG A 403 -15.87 -10.49 19.60
C ARG A 403 -15.14 -11.18 20.76
N THR A 404 -15.51 -12.41 21.09
CA THR A 404 -14.77 -13.29 22.00
C THR A 404 -13.48 -13.83 21.38
N SER A 405 -12.81 -13.04 20.55
CA SER A 405 -11.53 -13.39 19.92
C SER A 405 -10.37 -13.00 20.84
N GLY A 406 -10.28 -13.67 21.98
CA GLY A 406 -9.20 -13.46 22.96
C GLY A 406 -8.82 -14.72 23.71
N VAL A 407 -9.78 -15.63 23.91
CA VAL A 407 -9.47 -16.99 24.38
C VAL A 407 -8.81 -17.70 23.21
N LYS A 408 -7.49 -17.86 23.26
CA LYS A 408 -6.77 -18.91 22.53
C LYS A 408 -7.36 -20.25 23.00
N LYS A 409 -8.53 -20.64 22.50
CA LYS A 409 -8.92 -22.03 22.50
C LYS A 409 -7.84 -22.71 21.67
N ARG A 410 -6.88 -23.31 22.36
CA ARG A 410 -5.99 -24.32 21.83
C ARG A 410 -6.90 -25.50 21.50
N ALA A 411 -7.70 -25.34 20.46
CA ALA A 411 -8.37 -26.45 19.82
C ALA A 411 -7.23 -27.39 19.45
N GLU A 412 -7.25 -28.59 20.01
CA GLU A 412 -6.43 -29.69 19.57
C GLU A 412 -6.51 -29.70 18.05
N ARG A 413 -5.39 -29.35 17.41
CA ARG A 413 -5.35 -29.10 15.98
C ARG A 413 -5.55 -30.45 15.31
N SER A 414 -6.79 -30.74 14.94
CA SER A 414 -7.09 -31.78 13.95
C SER A 414 -6.11 -31.61 12.78
N PRO A 415 -5.58 -32.71 12.22
CA PRO A 415 -4.66 -32.62 11.09
C PRO A 415 -5.28 -31.74 10.02
N LYS A 416 -4.59 -30.64 9.66
CA LYS A 416 -5.07 -29.73 8.63
C LYS A 416 -5.16 -30.55 7.33
N THR A 417 -6.34 -30.68 6.75
CA THR A 417 -6.57 -31.31 5.45
C THR A 417 -6.66 -30.23 4.35
N GLY A 418 -6.57 -30.63 3.08
CA GLY A 418 -6.67 -29.72 1.93
C GLY A 418 -5.48 -28.76 1.76
N GLU A 419 -5.72 -27.57 1.20
CA GLU A 419 -4.73 -26.49 0.93
C GLU A 419 -3.82 -26.23 2.15
N ALA A 420 -4.41 -26.04 3.34
CA ALA A 420 -3.66 -25.71 4.55
C ALA A 420 -2.80 -26.87 5.07
N GLY A 421 -3.23 -28.11 4.83
CA GLY A 421 -2.45 -29.32 5.13
C GLY A 421 -1.26 -29.48 4.18
N PHE A 422 -1.51 -29.29 2.89
CA PHE A 422 -0.49 -29.33 1.85
C PHE A 422 0.62 -28.28 2.10
N LEU A 423 0.22 -27.02 2.33
CA LEU A 423 1.17 -25.94 2.59
C LEU A 423 2.00 -26.20 3.86
N LYS A 424 1.39 -26.77 4.90
CA LYS A 424 2.11 -27.14 6.12
C LYS A 424 3.12 -28.26 5.86
N LYS A 425 2.69 -29.35 5.21
CA LYS A 425 3.58 -30.49 4.88
C LYS A 425 4.78 -30.05 4.04
N ARG A 426 4.54 -29.17 3.06
CA ARG A 426 5.60 -28.57 2.24
C ARG A 426 6.56 -27.71 3.08
N ALA A 427 6.03 -26.84 3.94
CA ALA A 427 6.86 -25.98 4.80
C ALA A 427 7.73 -26.83 5.75
N ASP A 428 7.13 -27.82 6.42
CA ASP A 428 7.84 -28.75 7.30
C ASP A 428 8.95 -29.51 6.54
N ALA A 429 8.70 -29.95 5.30
CA ALA A 429 9.70 -30.61 4.46
C ALA A 429 10.82 -29.66 4.01
N THR A 430 10.49 -28.43 3.63
CA THR A 430 11.49 -27.43 3.21
C THR A 430 12.39 -27.03 4.37
N ASP A 431 11.83 -26.87 5.57
CA ASP A 431 12.59 -26.58 6.78
C ASP A 431 13.50 -27.77 7.17
N ALA A 432 13.03 -29.01 7.00
CA ALA A 432 13.85 -30.19 7.26
C ALA A 432 15.09 -30.28 6.36
N VAL A 433 14.99 -29.85 5.08
CA VAL A 433 16.12 -29.89 4.14
C VAL A 433 17.24 -28.93 4.53
N VAL A 434 16.92 -27.77 5.11
CA VAL A 434 17.94 -26.82 5.60
C VAL A 434 18.79 -27.45 6.70
N HIS A 435 18.17 -28.26 7.56
CA HIS A 435 18.85 -28.89 8.69
C HIS A 435 19.44 -30.28 8.38
N ALA A 436 19.22 -30.82 7.18
CA ALA A 436 19.71 -32.13 6.80
C ALA A 436 21.12 -32.03 6.17
N ASP A 437 22.07 -32.80 6.71
CA ASP A 437 23.34 -33.11 6.05
C ASP A 437 23.08 -34.09 4.89
N THR A 438 22.46 -33.58 3.83
CA THR A 438 22.17 -34.39 2.65
C THR A 438 23.45 -34.51 1.81
N PRO A 439 23.90 -35.71 1.40
CA PRO A 439 25.03 -35.86 0.51
C PRO A 439 24.77 -35.08 -0.79
N GLY A 440 25.64 -34.11 -1.06
CA GLY A 440 25.40 -33.08 -2.06
C GLY A 440 25.30 -33.65 -3.47
N VAL A 441 24.13 -33.53 -4.08
CA VAL A 441 24.05 -33.42 -5.54
C VAL A 441 24.89 -32.20 -5.91
N ALA A 442 25.78 -32.36 -6.91
CA ALA A 442 26.63 -31.27 -7.35
C ALA A 442 25.77 -30.04 -7.66
N PRO A 443 26.00 -28.89 -7.00
CA PRO A 443 25.20 -27.70 -7.23
C PRO A 443 25.33 -27.28 -8.68
N ILE A 444 24.24 -26.73 -9.23
CA ILE A 444 24.26 -26.17 -10.59
C ILE A 444 25.31 -25.05 -10.63
N GLY A 445 26.38 -25.29 -11.39
CA GLY A 445 27.52 -24.39 -11.53
C GLY A 445 27.16 -23.10 -12.26
N VAL A 446 28.00 -22.07 -12.10
CA VAL A 446 27.81 -20.75 -12.71
C VAL A 446 27.78 -20.83 -14.24
N ASP A 447 28.56 -21.74 -14.84
CA ASP A 447 28.62 -21.94 -16.28
C ASP A 447 27.27 -22.41 -16.86
N ALA A 448 26.53 -23.24 -16.13
CA ALA A 448 25.20 -23.71 -16.52
C ALA A 448 24.13 -22.62 -16.48
N ILE A 449 24.40 -21.49 -15.81
CA ILE A 449 23.49 -20.34 -15.74
C ILE A 449 23.74 -19.37 -16.91
N SER A 450 24.93 -19.40 -17.52
CA SER A 450 25.36 -18.45 -18.55
C SER A 450 24.38 -18.38 -19.73
N ASP A 451 23.92 -19.54 -20.21
CA ASP A 451 23.03 -19.66 -21.37
C ASP A 451 21.63 -19.07 -21.12
N VAL A 452 21.24 -18.98 -19.85
CA VAL A 452 19.94 -18.48 -19.41
C VAL A 452 20.01 -17.01 -18.98
N PHE A 453 21.22 -16.49 -18.76
CA PHE A 453 21.45 -15.16 -18.22
C PHE A 453 21.24 -14.05 -19.28
N ALA A 454 19.96 -13.73 -19.51
CA ALA A 454 19.53 -12.70 -20.45
C ALA A 454 20.02 -11.27 -20.09
N GLU A 455 19.94 -10.35 -21.06
CA GLU A 455 20.31 -8.93 -20.88
C GLU A 455 19.52 -8.24 -19.75
N GLY A 456 18.27 -8.67 -19.50
CA GLY A 456 17.48 -8.21 -18.37
C GLY A 456 18.18 -8.46 -17.02
N HIS A 457 18.74 -9.65 -16.83
CA HIS A 457 19.49 -10.00 -15.62
C HIS A 457 20.75 -9.15 -15.46
N ARG A 458 21.48 -8.87 -16.54
CA ARG A 458 22.71 -8.04 -16.51
C ARG A 458 22.41 -6.59 -16.17
N LYS A 459 21.33 -6.03 -16.74
CA LYS A 459 20.85 -4.68 -16.40
C LYS A 459 20.47 -4.58 -14.93
N GLU A 460 19.76 -5.58 -14.42
CA GLU A 460 19.36 -5.60 -13.01
C GLU A 460 20.56 -5.75 -12.08
N LEU A 461 21.55 -6.61 -12.40
CA LEU A 461 22.79 -6.70 -11.62
C LEU A 461 23.54 -5.36 -11.57
N ARG A 462 23.62 -4.63 -12.69
CA ARG A 462 24.22 -3.28 -12.71
C ARG A 462 23.45 -2.33 -11.81
N PHE A 463 22.12 -2.29 -11.92
CA PHE A 463 21.28 -1.47 -11.06
C PHE A 463 21.46 -1.80 -9.57
N ILE A 464 21.52 -3.09 -9.22
CA ILE A 464 21.73 -3.56 -7.84
C ILE A 464 23.11 -3.11 -7.35
N GLY A 465 24.16 -3.24 -8.18
CA GLY A 465 25.51 -2.78 -7.87
C GLY A 465 25.58 -1.27 -7.66
N GLU A 466 24.99 -0.48 -8.54
CA GLU A 466 24.87 0.98 -8.41
C GLU A 466 24.13 1.38 -7.13
N LYS A 467 23.05 0.64 -6.79
CA LYS A 467 22.28 0.87 -5.56
C LYS A 467 23.09 0.56 -4.31
N LEU A 468 23.81 -0.57 -4.28
CA LEU A 468 24.70 -0.94 -3.20
C LEU A 468 25.81 0.11 -3.01
N GLN A 469 26.42 0.55 -4.11
CA GLN A 469 27.46 1.57 -4.08
C GLN A 469 26.91 2.90 -3.55
N LYS A 470 25.73 3.32 -4.00
CA LYS A 470 25.06 4.52 -3.49
C LYS A 470 24.81 4.44 -1.98
N ARG A 471 24.31 3.32 -1.48
CA ARG A 471 24.11 3.12 -0.02
C ARG A 471 25.42 3.14 0.75
N LYS A 472 26.49 2.57 0.18
CA LYS A 472 27.84 2.64 0.75
C LYS A 472 28.33 4.09 0.85
N LEU A 473 28.12 4.91 -0.18
CA LEU A 473 28.44 6.34 -0.17
C LEU A 473 27.61 7.09 0.88
N GLU A 474 26.32 6.81 1.00
CA GLU A 474 25.45 7.40 2.02
C GLU A 474 25.90 7.02 3.44
N ALA A 475 26.25 5.76 3.68
CA ALA A 475 26.77 5.30 4.97
C ALA A 475 28.12 5.94 5.32
N TYR A 476 28.99 6.15 4.32
CA TYR A 476 30.24 6.89 4.49
C TYR A 476 29.98 8.36 4.85
N LEU A 477 29.10 9.05 4.12
CA LEU A 477 28.75 10.45 4.38
C LEU A 477 28.06 10.66 5.74
N GLN A 478 27.38 9.65 6.26
CA GLN A 478 26.80 9.64 7.61
C GLN A 478 27.82 9.30 8.71
N GLY A 479 29.04 8.87 8.34
CA GLY A 479 30.11 8.55 9.28
C GLY A 479 29.98 7.18 9.96
N HIS A 480 29.12 6.29 9.46
CA HIS A 480 28.83 5.01 10.09
C HIS A 480 29.52 3.83 9.39
N LEU A 481 30.18 4.07 8.25
CA LEU A 481 30.91 3.04 7.53
C LEU A 481 32.21 2.66 8.26
N PRO A 482 32.52 1.36 8.48
CA PRO A 482 33.77 0.91 9.12
C PRO A 482 35.01 1.31 8.33
N ASP A 483 36.14 1.55 9.01
CA ASP A 483 37.37 2.05 8.38
C ASP A 483 37.93 1.09 7.33
N ARG A 484 37.84 -0.22 7.59
CA ARG A 484 38.21 -1.28 6.63
C ARG A 484 37.44 -1.23 5.29
N CYS A 485 36.30 -0.54 5.25
CA CYS A 485 35.46 -0.43 4.05
C CYS A 485 35.72 0.88 3.27
N ILE A 486 36.57 1.77 3.80
CA ILE A 486 36.91 3.07 3.24
C ILE A 486 38.20 2.91 2.42
N ASN A 487 38.11 3.14 1.12
CA ASN A 487 39.25 3.26 0.21
C ASN A 487 39.27 4.68 -0.40
N GLU A 488 40.39 5.06 -1.02
CA GLU A 488 40.56 6.39 -1.64
C GLU A 488 39.48 6.67 -2.70
N ASP A 489 39.15 5.68 -3.52
CA ASP A 489 38.10 5.79 -4.54
C ASP A 489 36.74 6.18 -3.95
N LEU A 490 36.35 5.56 -2.82
CA LEU A 490 35.08 5.87 -2.15
C LEU A 490 35.06 7.31 -1.62
N GLN A 491 36.20 7.83 -1.16
CA GLN A 491 36.29 9.22 -0.69
C GLN A 491 36.07 10.22 -1.84
N ILE A 492 36.70 9.96 -2.98
CA ILE A 492 36.55 10.78 -4.20
C ILE A 492 35.09 10.74 -4.68
N GLU A 493 34.49 9.54 -4.75
CA GLU A 493 33.10 9.37 -5.15
C GLU A 493 32.11 10.02 -4.18
N ALA A 494 32.40 9.97 -2.87
CA ALA A 494 31.54 10.55 -1.84
C ALA A 494 31.48 12.07 -1.93
N GLU A 495 32.60 12.75 -2.18
CA GLU A 495 32.61 14.21 -2.32
C GLU A 495 31.87 14.64 -3.61
N ALA A 496 32.04 13.88 -4.69
CA ALA A 496 31.25 14.08 -5.92
C ALA A 496 29.74 13.87 -5.67
N HIS A 497 29.36 12.83 -4.92
CA HIS A 497 27.97 12.55 -4.57
C HIS A 497 27.36 13.62 -3.66
N LYS A 498 28.12 14.10 -2.67
CA LYS A 498 27.73 15.22 -1.79
C LYS A 498 27.47 16.50 -2.59
N GLY A 499 28.31 16.81 -3.57
CA GLY A 499 28.08 17.93 -4.51
C GLY A 499 26.77 17.78 -5.30
N LYS A 500 26.47 16.57 -5.78
CA LYS A 500 25.18 16.26 -6.46
C LYS A 500 23.98 16.44 -5.52
N LEU A 501 24.06 15.95 -4.27
CA LEU A 501 23.00 16.09 -3.27
C LEU A 501 22.73 17.56 -2.92
N GLN A 502 23.78 18.35 -2.72
CA GLN A 502 23.65 19.79 -2.45
C GLN A 502 23.00 20.54 -3.62
N LYS A 503 23.40 20.22 -4.86
CA LYS A 503 22.77 20.81 -6.07
C LYS A 503 21.30 20.42 -6.16
N ALA A 504 20.96 19.16 -5.94
CA ALA A 504 19.57 18.69 -5.95
C ALA A 504 18.72 19.34 -4.85
N GLN A 505 19.26 19.49 -3.64
CA GLN A 505 18.58 20.17 -2.54
C GLN A 505 18.36 21.66 -2.84
N ARG A 506 19.34 22.36 -3.43
CA ARG A 506 19.18 23.75 -3.88
C ARG A 506 18.05 23.87 -4.91
N VAL A 507 17.98 22.96 -5.88
CA VAL A 507 16.89 22.94 -6.87
C VAL A 507 15.53 22.74 -6.20
N ARG A 508 15.40 21.79 -5.26
CA ARG A 508 14.15 21.58 -4.52
C ARG A 508 13.76 22.79 -3.67
N ASN A 509 14.71 23.37 -2.94
CA ASN A 509 14.46 24.58 -2.15
C ASN A 509 14.00 25.73 -3.05
N ASN A 510 14.64 25.92 -4.22
CA ASN A 510 14.22 26.91 -5.20
C ASN A 510 12.82 26.62 -5.75
N GLN A 511 12.49 25.36 -6.06
CA GLN A 511 11.15 24.97 -6.49
C GLN A 511 10.10 25.19 -5.40
N GLN A 512 10.41 24.89 -4.13
CA GLN A 512 9.55 25.17 -2.99
C GLN A 512 9.35 26.67 -2.78
N LEU A 513 10.41 27.47 -2.88
CA LEU A 513 10.33 28.93 -2.81
C LEU A 513 9.51 29.51 -3.97
N LEU A 514 9.68 28.99 -5.18
CA LEU A 514 8.86 29.38 -6.34
C LEU A 514 7.40 28.97 -6.17
N ALA A 515 7.13 27.78 -5.59
CA ALA A 515 5.78 27.33 -5.27
C ALA A 515 5.15 28.24 -4.20
N GLN A 516 5.86 28.53 -3.10
CA GLN A 516 5.41 29.43 -2.03
C GLN A 516 5.18 30.87 -2.55
N ARG A 517 6.07 31.38 -3.40
CA ARG A 517 5.91 32.69 -4.06
C ARG A 517 4.69 32.70 -4.99
N ARG A 518 4.40 31.61 -5.71
CA ARG A 518 3.17 31.49 -6.52
C ARG A 518 1.90 31.46 -5.66
N THR A 519 1.97 30.99 -4.43
CA THR A 519 0.84 30.99 -3.49
C THR A 519 0.63 32.35 -2.83
N LEU A 520 1.70 33.10 -2.56
CA LEU A 520 1.64 34.42 -1.89
C LEU A 520 1.40 35.60 -2.86
N CYS A 521 1.86 35.47 -4.12
CA CYS A 521 1.89 36.56 -5.12
C CYS A 521 0.88 36.38 -6.26
N LYS A 522 -0.34 35.91 -6.01
CA LYS A 522 -1.45 36.23 -6.94
C LYS A 522 -1.97 37.62 -6.62
N GLN A 523 -1.44 38.61 -7.32
CA GLN A 523 -1.93 39.99 -7.35
C GLN A 523 -3.36 40.11 -7.91
N ASP A 524 -3.92 39.07 -8.51
CA ASP A 524 -5.21 39.18 -9.21
C ASP A 524 -6.35 38.50 -8.43
N VAL A 525 -6.70 39.02 -7.24
CA VAL A 525 -8.05 38.76 -6.70
C VAL A 525 -9.10 39.41 -7.63
N TRP A 526 -8.69 40.49 -8.30
CA TRP A 526 -9.46 41.19 -9.32
C TRP A 526 -8.54 41.60 -10.48
N ASN A 527 -9.07 41.65 -11.69
CA ASN A 527 -8.39 42.25 -12.85
C ASN A 527 -9.36 43.24 -13.53
N ALA A 528 -8.87 44.13 -14.39
CA ALA A 528 -9.70 45.15 -15.04
C ALA A 528 -10.75 44.59 -16.04
N GLU A 529 -10.65 43.29 -16.38
CA GLU A 529 -11.53 42.64 -17.36
C GLU A 529 -12.73 41.91 -16.72
N MET A 530 -12.69 41.69 -15.40
CA MET A 530 -13.77 40.99 -14.67
C MET A 530 -15.10 41.74 -14.76
N LYS A 531 -16.19 41.00 -14.98
CA LYS A 531 -17.54 41.56 -14.92
C LYS A 531 -17.97 41.78 -13.48
N VAL A 532 -18.40 42.99 -13.15
CA VAL A 532 -18.71 43.39 -11.77
C VAL A 532 -20.21 43.58 -11.59
N PHE A 533 -20.77 42.93 -10.58
CA PHE A 533 -22.13 43.19 -10.11
C PHE A 533 -22.07 43.89 -8.75
N VAL A 534 -22.71 45.05 -8.64
CA VAL A 534 -22.85 45.78 -7.38
C VAL A 534 -24.21 45.48 -6.80
N HIS A 535 -24.23 44.76 -5.69
CA HIS A 535 -25.48 44.41 -5.04
C HIS A 535 -26.16 45.67 -4.46
N PRO A 536 -27.51 45.77 -4.50
CA PRO A 536 -28.24 46.95 -4.01
C PRO A 536 -27.91 47.37 -2.57
N SER A 537 -27.48 46.43 -1.72
CA SER A 537 -27.09 46.70 -0.32
C SER A 537 -25.89 47.64 -0.15
N VAL A 538 -25.07 47.83 -1.19
CA VAL A 538 -23.88 48.70 -1.15
C VAL A 538 -24.24 50.18 -1.28
N GLY A 539 -25.41 50.50 -1.83
CA GLY A 539 -25.78 51.85 -2.26
C GLY A 539 -25.02 52.30 -3.51
N GLN A 540 -25.71 52.71 -4.57
CA GLN A 540 -25.09 53.03 -5.86
C GLN A 540 -24.28 54.34 -5.88
N ALA A 541 -24.38 55.17 -4.83
CA ALA A 541 -23.73 56.47 -4.78
C ALA A 541 -22.22 56.33 -4.50
N GLY A 542 -21.40 56.43 -5.55
CA GLY A 542 -19.98 56.76 -5.43
C GLY A 542 -18.97 55.60 -5.56
N LEU A 543 -19.37 54.41 -6.00
CA LEU A 543 -18.40 53.34 -6.31
C LEU A 543 -17.80 53.55 -7.71
N ARG A 544 -16.66 54.24 -7.80
CA ARG A 544 -15.88 54.31 -9.05
C ARG A 544 -15.11 52.99 -9.23
N LEU A 545 -15.61 52.12 -10.11
CA LEU A 545 -14.93 50.89 -10.50
C LEU A 545 -13.90 51.21 -11.61
N PRO A 546 -12.62 50.87 -11.43
CA PRO A 546 -11.60 51.16 -12.43
C PRO A 546 -11.73 50.23 -13.64
N GLY A 547 -12.34 50.70 -14.73
CA GLY A 547 -12.30 50.05 -16.06
C GLY A 547 -13.11 48.76 -16.24
N ASN A 548 -13.62 48.15 -15.15
CA ASN A 548 -14.39 46.92 -15.22
C ASN A 548 -15.79 47.07 -15.84
N PRO A 549 -16.24 46.15 -16.70
CA PRO A 549 -17.62 46.14 -17.21
C PRO A 549 -18.61 45.82 -16.08
N CYS A 550 -19.53 46.74 -15.81
CA CYS A 550 -20.62 46.52 -14.86
C CYS A 550 -21.73 45.69 -15.51
N VAL A 551 -22.24 44.70 -14.78
CA VAL A 551 -23.38 43.87 -15.20
C VAL A 551 -24.57 44.11 -14.28
N ASN A 552 -25.77 44.04 -14.86
CA ASN A 552 -27.03 44.26 -14.12
C ASN A 552 -27.52 43.01 -13.38
N GLU A 553 -26.98 41.84 -13.74
CA GLU A 553 -27.44 40.55 -13.26
C GLU A 553 -26.28 39.77 -12.66
N GLN A 554 -26.49 39.23 -11.46
CA GLN A 554 -25.43 38.61 -10.67
C GLN A 554 -24.80 37.38 -11.34
N TRP A 555 -25.58 36.58 -12.07
CA TRP A 555 -25.09 35.37 -12.74
C TRP A 555 -24.05 35.67 -13.84
N GLN A 556 -23.95 36.92 -14.29
CA GLN A 556 -22.96 37.37 -15.27
C GLN A 556 -21.62 37.80 -14.64
N ALA A 557 -21.58 37.98 -13.33
CA ALA A 557 -20.46 38.61 -12.65
C ALA A 557 -19.36 37.62 -12.27
N ASP A 558 -18.12 38.02 -12.52
CA ASP A 558 -16.93 37.35 -11.97
C ASP A 558 -16.57 37.92 -10.59
N LEU A 559 -16.98 39.17 -10.32
CA LEU A 559 -16.82 39.88 -9.05
C LEU A 559 -18.17 40.43 -8.56
N VAL A 560 -18.57 40.09 -7.34
CA VAL A 560 -19.80 40.56 -6.70
C VAL A 560 -19.45 41.42 -5.50
N ILE A 561 -19.95 42.65 -5.47
CA ILE A 561 -19.68 43.59 -4.39
C ILE A 561 -20.88 43.65 -3.46
N LEU A 562 -20.66 43.34 -2.18
CA LEU A 562 -21.64 43.35 -1.10
C LEU A 562 -21.23 44.33 0.00
N ALA A 563 -22.21 44.80 0.77
CA ALA A 563 -21.95 45.59 1.98
C ALA A 563 -21.21 44.75 3.04
N ASP A 564 -21.69 43.54 3.32
CA ASP A 564 -21.04 42.57 4.21
C ASP A 564 -21.10 41.15 3.63
N PRO A 565 -19.97 40.56 3.20
CA PRO A 565 -19.89 39.18 2.75
C PRO A 565 -20.29 38.13 3.79
N ARG A 566 -20.31 38.46 5.09
CA ARG A 566 -20.74 37.54 6.16
C ARG A 566 -22.26 37.33 6.18
N ALA A 567 -23.01 38.32 5.71
CA ALA A 567 -24.47 38.28 5.60
C ALA A 567 -24.89 38.14 4.13
N MET A 568 -24.29 37.17 3.43
CA MET A 568 -24.52 36.96 2.01
C MET A 568 -25.96 36.46 1.76
N PRO A 569 -26.75 37.13 0.90
CA PRO A 569 -28.05 36.63 0.48
C PRO A 569 -27.95 35.24 -0.18
N GLU A 570 -28.97 34.39 -0.01
CA GLU A 570 -28.96 33.00 -0.47
C GLU A 570 -28.75 32.88 -2.00
N ASP A 571 -29.39 33.76 -2.76
CA ASP A 571 -29.21 33.86 -4.22
C ASP A 571 -27.78 34.26 -4.59
N VAL A 572 -27.21 35.19 -3.83
CA VAL A 572 -25.83 35.63 -4.03
C VAL A 572 -24.85 34.51 -3.79
N GLN A 573 -25.00 33.80 -2.67
CA GLN A 573 -24.15 32.68 -2.31
C GLN A 573 -24.28 31.53 -3.32
N PHE A 574 -25.50 31.17 -3.69
CA PHE A 574 -25.76 30.07 -4.60
C PHE A 574 -25.18 30.32 -6.00
N LEU A 575 -25.49 31.47 -6.61
CA LEU A 575 -25.06 31.78 -7.98
C LEU A 575 -23.55 32.05 -8.07
N SER A 576 -22.97 32.74 -7.08
CA SER A 576 -21.52 32.98 -7.02
C SER A 576 -20.75 31.68 -6.91
N SER A 577 -21.27 30.73 -6.14
CA SER A 577 -20.60 29.44 -5.97
C SER A 577 -20.77 28.51 -7.19
N LEU A 578 -21.88 28.60 -7.93
CA LEU A 578 -21.99 27.89 -9.20
C LEU A 578 -21.02 28.42 -10.26
N ARG A 579 -20.92 29.75 -10.38
CA ARG A 579 -20.12 30.45 -11.39
C ARG A 579 -18.62 30.47 -11.05
N GLY A 580 -18.27 30.37 -9.78
CA GLY A 580 -16.91 30.54 -9.26
C GLY A 580 -16.49 32.00 -9.12
N SER A 581 -17.43 32.86 -8.76
CA SER A 581 -17.22 34.31 -8.61
C SER A 581 -16.51 34.64 -7.30
N VAL A 582 -15.92 35.84 -7.23
CA VAL A 582 -15.36 36.42 -6.01
C VAL A 582 -16.38 37.37 -5.41
N VAL A 583 -16.70 37.22 -4.14
CA VAL A 583 -17.62 38.10 -3.41
C VAL A 583 -16.82 38.97 -2.45
N CYS A 584 -16.90 40.30 -2.55
CA CYS A 584 -16.05 41.19 -1.76
C CYS A 584 -16.78 42.43 -1.22
N THR A 585 -16.13 43.11 -0.28
CA THR A 585 -16.57 44.43 0.20
C THR A 585 -16.19 45.54 -0.77
N ALA A 586 -16.99 46.62 -0.80
CA ALA A 586 -16.67 47.82 -1.56
C ALA A 586 -15.32 48.44 -1.15
N GLU A 587 -14.91 48.27 0.11
CA GLU A 587 -13.63 48.75 0.63
C GLU A 587 -12.43 48.06 -0.04
N LEU A 588 -12.53 46.76 -0.31
CA LEU A 588 -11.49 45.99 -1.01
C LEU A 588 -11.23 46.55 -2.40
N VAL A 589 -12.29 46.95 -3.08
CA VAL A 589 -12.21 47.56 -4.40
C VAL A 589 -11.65 48.99 -4.32
N ARG A 590 -12.15 49.82 -3.38
CA ARG A 590 -11.67 51.21 -3.22
C ARG A 590 -10.20 51.29 -2.83
N THR A 591 -9.73 50.35 -2.01
CA THR A 591 -8.36 50.33 -1.49
C THR A 591 -7.42 49.49 -2.33
N GLN A 592 -7.88 49.00 -3.50
CA GLN A 592 -7.12 48.12 -4.40
C GLN A 592 -6.53 46.89 -3.68
N GLY A 593 -7.28 46.32 -2.74
CA GLY A 593 -6.90 45.13 -1.99
C GLY A 593 -6.16 45.37 -0.68
N ALA A 594 -5.94 46.63 -0.27
CA ALA A 594 -5.26 46.94 0.99
C ALA A 594 -6.14 46.68 2.24
N CYS A 595 -7.44 46.99 2.18
CA CYS A 595 -8.40 46.80 3.28
C CYS A 595 -9.67 46.11 2.78
N GLY A 596 -10.42 45.41 3.63
CA GLY A 596 -11.70 44.78 3.27
C GLY A 596 -11.65 43.24 3.21
N VAL A 597 -12.67 42.60 2.64
CA VAL A 597 -12.78 41.14 2.62
C VAL A 597 -13.19 40.66 1.23
N ALA A 598 -12.60 39.55 0.77
CA ALA A 598 -13.00 38.79 -0.41
C ALA A 598 -13.14 37.30 -0.07
N VAL A 599 -14.23 36.70 -0.52
CA VAL A 599 -14.47 35.26 -0.50
C VAL A 599 -14.53 34.78 -1.95
N ALA A 600 -13.61 33.91 -2.36
CA ALA A 600 -13.62 33.33 -3.69
C ALA A 600 -14.29 31.96 -3.65
N HIS A 601 -15.10 31.65 -4.66
CA HIS A 601 -15.73 30.33 -4.78
C HIS A 601 -15.13 29.49 -5.91
N PHE A 602 -15.11 28.17 -5.72
CA PHE A 602 -14.79 27.25 -6.82
C PHE A 602 -15.92 27.20 -7.83
N ARG A 603 -15.57 27.07 -9.11
CA ARG A 603 -16.53 27.00 -10.20
C ARG A 603 -17.23 25.63 -10.28
N ALA A 604 -18.38 25.46 -9.63
CA ALA A 604 -19.08 24.18 -9.63
C ALA A 604 -19.58 23.76 -11.03
N MET A 605 -19.95 24.73 -11.89
CA MET A 605 -20.46 24.47 -13.24
C MET A 605 -19.44 23.83 -14.21
N SER A 606 -18.13 23.82 -13.88
CA SER A 606 -17.10 23.21 -14.73
C SER A 606 -17.02 21.68 -14.63
N VAL A 607 -17.79 21.09 -13.71
CA VAL A 607 -17.85 19.65 -13.47
C VAL A 607 -19.17 19.10 -14.01
N GLN A 608 -19.13 18.01 -14.76
CA GLN A 608 -20.32 17.43 -15.38
C GLN A 608 -21.33 16.93 -14.33
N ARG A 609 -22.55 17.47 -14.36
CA ARG A 609 -23.66 17.14 -13.46
C ARG A 609 -25.00 17.17 -14.20
N LYS A 610 -25.98 16.45 -13.67
CA LYS A 610 -27.37 16.46 -14.12
C LYS A 610 -28.22 17.07 -13.01
N LEU A 611 -29.05 18.05 -13.32
CA LEU A 611 -29.83 18.79 -12.34
C LEU A 611 -31.33 18.64 -12.61
N TYR A 612 -32.08 18.26 -11.59
CA TYR A 612 -33.54 18.35 -11.56
C TYR A 612 -33.96 19.35 -10.48
N VAL A 613 -34.92 20.22 -10.80
CA VAL A 613 -35.48 21.20 -9.86
C VAL A 613 -36.98 20.97 -9.80
N THR A 614 -37.55 20.79 -8.61
CA THR A 614 -38.99 20.56 -8.48
C THR A 614 -39.78 21.85 -8.79
N PRO A 615 -41.01 21.75 -9.33
CA PRO A 615 -41.84 22.92 -9.59
C PRO A 615 -42.09 23.77 -8.34
N ARG A 616 -42.23 23.13 -7.16
CA ARG A 616 -42.40 23.83 -5.88
C ARG A 616 -41.16 24.61 -5.48
N PHE A 617 -39.97 24.02 -5.63
CA PHE A 617 -38.72 24.73 -5.40
C PHE A 617 -38.58 25.93 -6.34
N MET A 618 -38.93 25.77 -7.63
CA MET A 618 -38.90 26.87 -8.60
C MET A 618 -39.83 28.03 -8.20
N GLY A 619 -41.03 27.73 -7.69
CA GLY A 619 -41.97 28.74 -7.22
C GLY A 619 -41.43 29.52 -6.02
N ASN A 620 -40.90 28.81 -5.02
CA ASN A 620 -40.42 29.42 -3.78
C ASN A 620 -39.08 30.16 -3.92
N HIS A 621 -38.22 29.72 -4.84
CA HIS A 621 -36.89 30.32 -5.09
C HIS A 621 -36.79 30.90 -6.51
N THR A 622 -37.78 31.71 -6.91
CA THR A 622 -37.92 32.22 -8.28
C THR A 622 -36.66 32.97 -8.77
N GLN A 623 -36.07 33.83 -7.94
CA GLN A 623 -34.88 34.62 -8.31
C GLN A 623 -33.65 33.73 -8.58
N VAL A 624 -33.41 32.77 -7.70
CA VAL A 624 -32.31 31.79 -7.83
C VAL A 624 -32.49 30.95 -9.09
N CYS A 625 -33.71 30.44 -9.31
CA CYS A 625 -34.01 29.59 -10.46
C CYS A 625 -33.88 30.36 -11.78
N ARG A 626 -34.25 31.65 -11.79
CA ARG A 626 -34.02 32.52 -12.96
C ARG A 626 -32.55 32.63 -13.31
N GLY A 627 -31.69 32.91 -12.32
CA GLY A 627 -30.24 32.99 -12.52
C GLY A 627 -29.62 31.64 -12.93
N LEU A 628 -30.06 30.56 -12.28
CA LEU A 628 -29.64 29.19 -12.57
C LEU A 628 -29.94 28.80 -14.01
N LEU A 629 -31.15 29.08 -14.52
CA LEU A 629 -31.53 28.80 -15.91
C LEU A 629 -30.65 29.57 -16.91
N GLN A 630 -30.21 30.78 -16.59
CA GLN A 630 -29.27 31.52 -17.43
C GLN A 630 -27.86 30.92 -17.37
N LEU A 631 -27.37 30.53 -16.18
CA LEU A 631 -26.08 29.86 -16.03
C LEU A 631 -26.00 28.54 -16.81
N LEU A 632 -27.09 27.77 -16.83
CA LEU A 632 -27.18 26.50 -17.57
C LEU A 632 -27.12 26.68 -19.09
N ARG A 633 -27.38 27.90 -19.60
CA ARG A 633 -27.29 28.24 -21.03
C ARG A 633 -25.91 28.74 -21.44
N LEU A 634 -24.99 28.94 -20.50
CA LEU A 634 -23.62 29.36 -20.82
C LEU A 634 -22.87 28.23 -21.53
N ALA A 635 -22.11 28.59 -22.58
CA ALA A 635 -21.38 27.62 -23.41
C ALA A 635 -20.35 26.78 -22.62
N ASP A 636 -19.87 27.30 -21.49
CA ASP A 636 -18.90 26.63 -20.62
C ASP A 636 -19.54 25.94 -19.40
N CYS A 637 -20.86 25.86 -19.35
CA CYS A 637 -21.59 25.09 -18.35
C CYS A 637 -21.65 23.61 -18.73
N LYS A 638 -21.15 22.72 -17.87
CA LYS A 638 -21.21 21.27 -18.08
C LYS A 638 -22.43 20.61 -17.41
N TRP A 639 -23.31 21.41 -16.83
CA TRP A 639 -24.51 20.93 -16.17
C TRP A 639 -25.65 20.81 -17.18
N THR A 640 -26.41 19.74 -17.09
CA THR A 640 -27.59 19.51 -17.95
C THR A 640 -28.85 19.39 -17.10
N THR A 641 -29.95 20.00 -17.54
CA THR A 641 -31.25 19.83 -16.90
C THR A 641 -31.85 18.47 -17.18
N LEU A 642 -32.60 17.93 -16.23
CA LEU A 642 -33.46 16.76 -16.40
C LEU A 642 -34.92 17.17 -16.30
N THR A 643 -35.77 16.52 -17.08
CA THR A 643 -37.22 16.51 -16.88
C THR A 643 -37.61 15.47 -15.83
N ARG A 644 -38.83 15.57 -15.30
CA ARG A 644 -39.34 14.59 -14.33
C ARG A 644 -39.39 13.17 -14.93
N GLN A 645 -39.77 13.05 -16.20
CA GLN A 645 -39.87 11.76 -16.89
C GLN A 645 -38.49 11.12 -17.08
N GLU A 646 -37.47 11.90 -17.47
CA GLU A 646 -36.10 11.40 -17.60
C GLU A 646 -35.53 10.95 -16.24
N LEU A 647 -35.77 11.72 -15.18
CA LEU A 647 -35.32 11.35 -13.84
C LEU A 647 -35.98 10.04 -13.38
N GLN A 648 -37.29 9.90 -13.57
CA GLN A 648 -38.02 8.70 -13.20
C GLN A 648 -37.54 7.47 -13.98
N GLY A 649 -37.42 7.58 -15.31
CA GLY A 649 -36.89 6.48 -16.13
C GLY A 649 -35.46 6.10 -15.75
N MET A 650 -34.65 7.06 -15.31
CA MET A 650 -33.31 6.80 -14.77
C MET A 650 -33.34 6.07 -13.42
N MET A 651 -34.29 6.41 -12.53
CA MET A 651 -34.48 5.73 -11.24
C MET A 651 -34.98 4.29 -11.44
N ASP A 652 -35.97 4.11 -12.31
CA ASP A 652 -36.58 2.81 -12.60
C ASP A 652 -35.60 1.82 -13.27
N ALA A 653 -34.69 2.34 -14.10
CA ALA A 653 -33.65 1.54 -14.76
C ALA A 653 -32.52 1.05 -13.82
N GLY A 654 -32.50 1.53 -12.56
CA GLY A 654 -31.43 1.24 -11.60
C GLY A 654 -30.14 2.04 -11.89
N LEU A 655 -29.76 2.88 -10.92
CA LEU A 655 -28.57 3.74 -11.05
C LEU A 655 -27.33 3.12 -10.43
N ASP A 656 -26.23 3.08 -11.20
CA ASP A 656 -24.90 2.79 -10.65
C ASP A 656 -24.40 3.94 -9.75
N ASN A 657 -23.40 3.66 -8.91
CA ASN A 657 -22.84 4.64 -7.97
C ASN A 657 -22.26 5.88 -8.65
N LYS A 658 -21.79 5.78 -9.90
CA LYS A 658 -21.24 6.92 -10.64
C LYS A 658 -22.36 7.87 -11.05
N LYS A 659 -23.48 7.35 -11.56
CA LYS A 659 -24.66 8.13 -11.93
C LYS A 659 -25.35 8.73 -10.71
N LYS A 660 -25.46 7.97 -9.60
CA LYS A 660 -25.99 8.49 -8.32
C LYS A 660 -25.21 9.71 -7.80
N ASN A 661 -23.91 9.79 -8.04
CA ASN A 661 -23.06 10.92 -7.64
C ASN A 661 -23.11 12.12 -8.64
N GLN A 662 -23.73 11.96 -9.81
CA GLN A 662 -23.80 12.99 -10.85
C GLN A 662 -25.15 13.71 -10.92
N ILE A 663 -26.20 13.13 -10.35
CA ILE A 663 -27.57 13.65 -10.40
C ILE A 663 -27.86 14.42 -9.12
N PHE A 664 -28.20 15.69 -9.26
CA PHE A 664 -28.56 16.60 -8.18
C PHE A 664 -30.05 16.94 -8.28
N VAL A 665 -30.74 16.92 -7.15
CA VAL A 665 -32.14 17.32 -7.04
C VAL A 665 -32.26 18.49 -6.08
N LEU A 666 -32.85 19.59 -6.54
CA LEU A 666 -33.26 20.72 -5.71
C LEU A 666 -34.77 20.65 -5.49
N CYS A 667 -35.18 20.56 -4.23
CA CYS A 667 -36.57 20.33 -3.85
C CYS A 667 -36.89 20.98 -2.50
N MET A 668 -38.17 21.08 -2.17
CA MET A 668 -38.60 21.52 -0.83
C MET A 668 -38.34 20.42 0.21
N ALA A 669 -38.28 20.78 1.49
CA ALA A 669 -37.99 19.83 2.58
C ALA A 669 -38.97 18.64 2.60
N GLU A 670 -40.24 18.90 2.31
CA GLU A 670 -41.30 17.89 2.30
C GLU A 670 -41.19 16.91 1.13
N GLU A 671 -40.48 17.29 0.06
CA GLU A 671 -40.31 16.48 -1.16
C GLU A 671 -39.05 15.60 -1.10
N GLN A 672 -38.17 15.77 -0.11
CA GLN A 672 -36.86 15.11 -0.09
C GLN A 672 -36.94 13.59 0.01
N GLN A 673 -37.88 13.08 0.81
CA GLN A 673 -37.99 11.65 1.10
C GLN A 673 -38.24 10.85 -0.19
N GLU A 674 -39.00 11.42 -1.13
CA GLU A 674 -39.30 10.81 -2.42
C GLU A 674 -38.04 10.46 -3.23
N PHE A 675 -37.00 11.30 -3.13
CA PHE A 675 -35.78 11.16 -3.92
C PHE A 675 -34.63 10.49 -3.15
N ARG A 676 -34.56 10.66 -1.82
CA ARG A 676 -33.44 10.17 -1.00
C ARG A 676 -33.30 8.65 -0.98
N ASP A 677 -34.40 7.93 -1.20
CA ASP A 677 -34.38 6.46 -1.31
C ASP A 677 -33.60 5.97 -2.54
N HIS A 678 -33.45 6.82 -3.57
CA HIS A 678 -32.85 6.46 -4.85
C HIS A 678 -31.57 7.23 -5.17
N LEU A 679 -31.45 8.47 -4.68
CA LEU A 679 -30.41 9.43 -5.03
C LEU A 679 -29.66 9.94 -3.80
N ARG A 680 -28.34 10.15 -3.96
CA ARG A 680 -27.47 10.59 -2.86
C ARG A 680 -27.47 12.11 -2.65
N HIS A 681 -27.79 12.86 -3.69
CA HIS A 681 -27.61 14.32 -3.74
C HIS A 681 -28.96 15.01 -3.95
N VAL A 682 -29.72 15.06 -2.88
CA VAL A 682 -31.04 15.70 -2.79
C VAL A 682 -30.92 16.81 -1.76
N PHE A 683 -31.11 18.05 -2.18
CA PHE A 683 -30.85 19.22 -1.36
C PHE A 683 -32.08 20.12 -1.28
N THR A 684 -32.35 20.66 -0.10
CA THR A 684 -33.05 21.94 0.03
C THR A 684 -32.11 23.09 -0.32
N MET A 685 -32.62 24.32 -0.37
CA MET A 685 -31.76 25.49 -0.59
C MET A 685 -30.67 25.61 0.48
N GLN A 686 -31.04 25.52 1.76
CA GLN A 686 -30.11 25.60 2.88
C GLN A 686 -29.07 24.46 2.84
N GLU A 687 -29.49 23.24 2.51
CA GLU A 687 -28.55 22.11 2.39
C GLU A 687 -27.61 22.26 1.20
N ALA A 688 -28.09 22.81 0.07
CA ALA A 688 -27.24 23.11 -1.07
C ALA A 688 -26.15 24.11 -0.67
N LEU A 689 -26.54 25.21 -0.01
CA LEU A 689 -25.63 26.24 0.50
C LEU A 689 -24.67 25.75 1.59
N ALA A 690 -25.05 24.75 2.39
CA ALA A 690 -24.16 24.11 3.36
C ALA A 690 -23.23 23.05 2.70
N SER A 691 -23.54 22.61 1.48
CA SER A 691 -22.79 21.52 0.85
C SER A 691 -21.52 22.02 0.15
N LYS A 692 -20.44 21.26 0.32
CA LYS A 692 -19.17 21.46 -0.41
C LYS A 692 -19.28 21.28 -1.94
N PHE A 693 -20.46 20.92 -2.48
CA PHE A 693 -20.67 20.81 -3.92
C PHE A 693 -21.05 22.13 -4.55
N PHE A 694 -21.87 22.90 -3.84
CA PHE A 694 -22.28 24.22 -4.29
C PHE A 694 -21.36 25.27 -3.70
N SER A 695 -21.11 25.31 -2.38
CA SER A 695 -20.51 26.45 -1.68
C SER A 695 -19.03 26.28 -1.28
N ARG A 696 -18.24 25.54 -2.07
CA ARG A 696 -16.82 25.34 -1.75
C ARG A 696 -16.02 26.63 -1.94
N GLU A 697 -15.47 27.14 -0.86
CA GLU A 697 -14.55 28.29 -0.88
C GLU A 697 -13.17 27.90 -1.46
N ASP A 698 -12.64 28.78 -2.31
CA ASP A 698 -11.27 28.76 -2.82
C ASP A 698 -10.39 29.56 -1.86
N VAL A 699 -10.06 28.93 -0.72
CA VAL A 699 -9.26 29.52 0.38
C VAL A 699 -7.99 30.23 -0.11
N PRO A 700 -7.22 29.71 -1.09
CA PRO A 700 -6.08 30.42 -1.67
C PRO A 700 -6.40 31.75 -2.37
N ARG A 701 -7.63 31.95 -2.84
CA ARG A 701 -8.10 33.18 -3.50
C ARG A 701 -8.94 34.08 -2.59
N SER A 702 -9.48 33.55 -1.49
CA SER A 702 -10.12 34.35 -0.44
C SER A 702 -9.08 35.19 0.31
N ARG A 703 -9.42 36.42 0.66
CA ARG A 703 -8.55 37.34 1.39
C ARG A 703 -9.32 38.10 2.46
N THR A 704 -8.68 38.31 3.60
CA THR A 704 -9.00 39.40 4.50
C THR A 704 -7.88 40.42 4.37
N GLY A 705 -8.21 41.68 4.13
CA GLY A 705 -7.28 42.82 4.07
C GLY A 705 -6.68 43.18 5.43
N LEU A 706 -6.52 42.20 6.33
CA LEU A 706 -5.64 42.31 7.48
C LEU A 706 -4.23 41.97 7.00
N ALA A 707 -3.64 42.86 6.20
CA ALA A 707 -2.25 42.75 5.83
C ALA A 707 -1.48 43.98 6.30
N GLN A 708 -0.56 43.72 7.24
CA GLN A 708 0.54 44.56 7.73
C GLN A 708 0.28 45.36 9.01
N GLY A 709 0.33 44.62 10.12
CA GLY A 709 0.47 45.15 11.47
C GLY A 709 0.76 44.07 12.51
N PHE A 710 1.60 43.08 12.18
CA PHE A 710 2.32 42.20 13.12
C PHE A 710 3.59 41.68 12.47
#